data_AF-A0A5C4SM46-F1
#
_entry.id   AF-A0A5C4SM46-F1
#
_cell.length_a   1.000
_cell.length_b   1.000
_cell.length_c   1.000
_cell.angle_alpha   90.00
_cell.angle_beta   90.00
_cell.angle_gamma   90.00
#
_symmetry.space_group_name_H-M   'P 1'
#
loop_
_entity.id
_entity.type
_entity.pdbx_description
1 polymer ?
#
loop_
_entity_poly.entity_id
_entity_poly.type
_entity_poly.pdbx_seq_one_letter_code
_entity_poly.pdbx_strand_id
1 'polypeptide(L)'
;MKNNDVKTYWRKTLFMVLWLASIAIAQAQVVLEKEIKITDLGLHFDGSKVTSGASNTGDNAPYDYFFGRNISAHGDCIKTYGDYVFMTWYRGGKEDRHVMLTRYNTKTGTMATIEFPHRHTGYQNKYWIGESHNTIAVGVSPLDGTIHLLYDMHSYSPARPSDGSLANDYFRYSYSVKNAALLPDADFTLDKFVQNGTGGYKHLSMPGSAANSEFLSLTYPRFFQNEGGDLFMLMREGGNNNGMYKFIKYDYNTGNWGDFTDFNRLNAKSQPGIDFNWGLYGDMKYVNGKLRIGFQRRSQDNNDKYLYQNGVYYAYSDDQTGATGWKNYKGEDFSVPLWDADEIKVMEPGDYVTTTQANKVYIVGGFDWTVTANEDVHIISQVRDLENNVTKNLHTYKPSGATDFITSEDFAGGAALYTSGNSIFLIGLTSSKRIFIEQAEGGTNNFTRVYEATTGRTFDHGVVHIENGKVYYYLMENKTGNAQPLYLQIIDLDIVPKDPTSPNNFTVQSVGETCTGMNNGKLVINAEANHDYVATINGVNYGFTQNKTIDNLSPGTYNLCIDVVGKSFEQCFEVNIQAAESLTGKISISKQSAVVSVQSGNAPYVVIKNGEEVLQTYQSDFSIDVSHGDDIQVKTTKDCQGVLSKTINLFEDLKAYPNPTNGAFELFMPNDMDYVDLEVYNIQSQVIISKRFKVNSGKLKLNLEDKPSGLYFVKVNIKKPVFIKVIKN
;
A
#
# COMPACT_ATOMS: atom_id res chain seq x y z
N MET A 1 -4.22 -85.91 -30.53
CA MET A 1 -3.20 -85.36 -31.44
C MET A 1 -3.79 -84.13 -32.15
N LYS A 2 -2.95 -83.11 -32.34
CA LYS A 2 -3.12 -81.87 -33.15
C LYS A 2 -3.83 -82.14 -34.49
N ASN A 3 -4.49 -81.23 -35.21
CA ASN A 3 -4.41 -79.77 -35.35
C ASN A 3 -5.59 -79.26 -36.24
N ASN A 4 -5.85 -77.94 -36.22
CA ASN A 4 -6.46 -77.08 -37.27
C ASN A 4 -7.96 -77.29 -37.58
N ASP A 5 -8.81 -76.29 -37.88
CA ASP A 5 -8.67 -74.86 -38.12
C ASP A 5 -10.09 -74.20 -38.08
N VAL A 6 -10.12 -72.87 -38.20
CA VAL A 6 -11.23 -72.00 -38.66
C VAL A 6 -11.94 -71.11 -37.61
N LYS A 7 -11.53 -69.83 -37.70
CA LYS A 7 -12.08 -68.58 -37.15
C LYS A 7 -13.55 -68.33 -37.53
N THR A 8 -14.37 -67.74 -36.64
CA THR A 8 -15.16 -66.51 -36.94
C THR A 8 -15.69 -65.82 -35.66
N TYR A 9 -15.18 -64.60 -35.40
CA TYR A 9 -15.81 -63.43 -34.76
C TYR A 9 -16.78 -63.58 -33.57
N TRP A 10 -16.24 -63.36 -32.36
CA TRP A 10 -16.98 -62.82 -31.21
C TRP A 10 -16.23 -61.59 -30.69
N ARG A 11 -16.83 -60.40 -30.80
CA ARG A 11 -16.41 -59.21 -30.03
C ARG A 11 -17.46 -58.12 -30.12
N LYS A 12 -18.12 -57.89 -28.99
CA LYS A 12 -18.88 -56.71 -28.51
C LYS A 12 -19.74 -57.30 -27.38
N THR A 13 -19.37 -57.18 -26.12
CA THR A 13 -19.71 -56.01 -25.28
C THR A 13 -19.09 -56.26 -23.90
N LEU A 14 -17.94 -55.65 -23.56
CA LEU A 14 -17.52 -55.39 -22.16
C LEU A 14 -16.17 -54.65 -22.08
N PHE A 15 -16.04 -53.46 -22.66
CA PHE A 15 -14.88 -52.58 -22.38
C PHE A 15 -15.27 -51.14 -22.71
N MET A 16 -16.12 -50.53 -21.89
CA MET A 16 -16.43 -49.10 -22.02
C MET A 16 -16.91 -48.47 -20.71
N VAL A 17 -16.29 -48.80 -19.57
CA VAL A 17 -16.39 -47.99 -18.33
C VAL A 17 -15.10 -48.17 -17.54
N LEU A 18 -14.00 -47.56 -18.01
CA LEU A 18 -12.77 -47.28 -17.24
C LEU A 18 -11.83 -46.43 -18.11
N TRP A 19 -12.38 -45.38 -18.70
CA TRP A 19 -11.62 -44.19 -19.09
C TRP A 19 -12.05 -43.11 -18.10
N LEU A 20 -11.72 -43.35 -16.83
CA LEU A 20 -11.66 -42.28 -15.84
C LEU A 20 -10.62 -41.31 -16.39
N ALA A 21 -11.11 -40.15 -16.80
CA ALA A 21 -10.29 -39.02 -17.17
C ALA A 21 -9.30 -38.75 -16.04
N SER A 22 -8.07 -39.24 -16.20
CA SER A 22 -6.91 -38.62 -15.61
C SER A 22 -6.76 -37.27 -16.32
N ILE A 23 -7.57 -36.30 -15.90
CA ILE A 23 -7.20 -34.90 -16.02
C ILE A 23 -5.96 -34.82 -15.14
N ALA A 24 -4.78 -34.99 -15.73
CA ALA A 24 -3.57 -34.49 -15.13
C ALA A 24 -3.81 -32.99 -15.01
N ILE A 25 -4.21 -32.57 -13.81
CA ILE A 25 -4.06 -31.18 -13.41
C ILE A 25 -2.55 -30.99 -13.48
N ALA A 26 -2.07 -30.42 -14.60
CA ALA A 26 -0.72 -29.93 -14.68
C ALA A 26 -0.62 -28.91 -13.54
N GLN A 27 0.03 -29.32 -12.45
CA GLN A 27 0.45 -28.38 -11.43
C GLN A 27 1.40 -27.45 -12.15
N ALA A 28 0.95 -26.23 -12.31
CA ALA A 28 1.72 -25.18 -12.92
C ALA A 28 3.01 -25.02 -12.07
N GLN A 29 4.16 -24.86 -12.73
CA GLN A 29 5.48 -25.04 -12.13
C GLN A 29 6.40 -23.89 -12.54
N VAL A 30 7.05 -23.27 -11.54
CA VAL A 30 8.13 -22.29 -11.74
C VAL A 30 9.16 -22.86 -12.73
N VAL A 31 9.42 -22.13 -13.82
CA VAL A 31 10.22 -22.64 -14.94
C VAL A 31 11.23 -21.61 -15.45
N LEU A 32 12.45 -22.07 -15.72
CA LEU A 32 13.45 -21.28 -16.45
C LEU A 32 13.00 -21.14 -17.91
N GLU A 33 12.67 -19.92 -18.33
CA GLU A 33 12.27 -19.63 -19.71
C GLU A 33 13.48 -19.44 -20.61
N LYS A 34 14.46 -18.65 -20.16
CA LYS A 34 15.63 -18.28 -20.97
C LYS A 34 16.87 -18.13 -20.10
N GLU A 35 18.01 -18.59 -20.63
CA GLU A 35 19.36 -18.21 -20.18
C GLU A 35 20.05 -17.48 -21.33
N ILE A 36 20.41 -16.22 -21.11
CA ILE A 36 21.00 -15.34 -22.12
C ILE A 36 22.41 -14.97 -21.67
N LYS A 37 23.43 -15.25 -22.49
CA LYS A 37 24.77 -14.71 -22.27
C LYS A 37 24.78 -13.22 -22.62
N ILE A 38 25.19 -12.38 -21.69
CA ILE A 38 25.29 -10.93 -21.87
C ILE A 38 26.67 -10.54 -22.39
N THR A 39 27.73 -11.09 -21.80
CA THR A 39 29.12 -10.83 -22.17
C THR A 39 30.02 -11.95 -21.65
N ASP A 40 31.22 -12.09 -22.21
CA ASP A 40 32.29 -12.94 -21.65
C ASP A 40 33.26 -12.14 -20.76
N LEU A 41 33.05 -10.82 -20.62
CA LEU A 41 34.01 -9.87 -20.08
C LEU A 41 33.47 -9.10 -18.87
N GLY A 42 32.76 -9.71 -17.92
CA GLY A 42 32.41 -9.04 -16.66
C GLY A 42 33.61 -8.93 -15.72
N LEU A 43 33.88 -7.74 -15.18
CA LEU A 43 34.99 -7.52 -14.24
C LEU A 43 34.71 -8.21 -12.90
N HIS A 44 35.70 -8.94 -12.41
CA HIS A 44 35.73 -9.59 -11.10
C HIS A 44 37.11 -9.44 -10.45
N PHE A 45 37.19 -9.33 -9.12
CA PHE A 45 38.48 -9.24 -8.45
C PHE A 45 39.00 -10.63 -8.07
N ASP A 46 39.94 -11.15 -8.87
CA ASP A 46 40.48 -12.51 -8.75
C ASP A 46 41.76 -12.60 -7.88
N GLY A 47 42.29 -11.47 -7.41
CA GLY A 47 43.48 -11.42 -6.55
C GLY A 47 43.19 -11.70 -5.08
N SER A 48 44.01 -11.11 -4.22
CA SER A 48 43.95 -11.25 -2.75
C SER A 48 43.29 -10.05 -2.10
N LYS A 49 42.73 -10.26 -0.90
CA LYS A 49 42.30 -9.15 -0.05
C LYS A 49 43.54 -8.43 0.50
N VAL A 50 43.66 -7.13 0.26
CA VAL A 50 44.84 -6.33 0.63
C VAL A 50 44.49 -5.12 1.52
N THR A 51 45.52 -4.52 2.12
CA THR A 51 45.38 -3.27 2.88
C THR A 51 45.46 -2.04 1.97
N SER A 52 45.15 -0.87 2.51
CA SER A 52 45.13 0.40 1.76
C SER A 52 46.51 0.81 1.22
N GLY A 53 47.59 0.23 1.75
CA GLY A 53 48.97 0.50 1.37
C GLY A 53 49.53 -0.42 0.28
N ALA A 54 48.73 -1.32 -0.30
CA ALA A 54 49.21 -2.25 -1.31
C ALA A 54 49.81 -1.54 -2.53
N SER A 55 50.99 -2.00 -2.96
CA SER A 55 51.67 -1.51 -4.16
C SER A 55 50.99 -1.99 -5.43
N ASN A 56 51.16 -1.24 -6.52
CA ASN A 56 50.65 -1.65 -7.83
C ASN A 56 51.49 -2.83 -8.35
N THR A 57 50.86 -4.00 -8.47
CA THR A 57 51.46 -5.25 -8.96
C THR A 57 51.46 -5.36 -10.50
N GLY A 58 50.99 -4.34 -11.21
CA GLY A 58 50.87 -4.32 -12.65
C GLY A 58 49.61 -5.02 -13.16
N ASP A 59 49.30 -4.78 -14.43
CA ASP A 59 48.03 -5.18 -15.03
C ASP A 59 47.93 -6.70 -15.32
N ASN A 60 49.07 -7.37 -15.50
CA ASN A 60 49.13 -8.82 -15.73
C ASN A 60 48.99 -9.66 -14.44
N ALA A 61 49.04 -9.02 -13.26
CA ALA A 61 48.85 -9.69 -11.99
C ALA A 61 47.34 -9.84 -11.67
N PRO A 62 46.95 -10.83 -10.85
CA PRO A 62 45.60 -10.91 -10.32
C PRO A 62 45.14 -9.57 -9.70
N TYR A 63 43.85 -9.31 -9.76
CA TYR A 63 43.27 -8.05 -9.33
C TYR A 63 42.94 -8.11 -7.84
N ASP A 64 43.89 -7.66 -7.01
CA ASP A 64 43.70 -7.53 -5.57
C ASP A 64 42.54 -6.61 -5.21
N TYR A 65 41.95 -6.75 -4.03
CA TYR A 65 40.76 -5.99 -3.59
C TYR A 65 40.81 -5.62 -2.11
N PHE A 66 40.11 -4.55 -1.72
CA PHE A 66 40.08 -4.11 -0.32
C PHE A 66 38.91 -4.71 0.48
N PHE A 67 37.72 -4.83 -0.15
CA PHE A 67 36.50 -5.27 0.52
C PHE A 67 36.06 -6.66 0.08
N GLY A 68 35.16 -6.75 -0.90
CA GLY A 68 34.72 -8.00 -1.54
C GLY A 68 35.24 -8.12 -2.97
N ARG A 69 34.95 -9.26 -3.61
CA ARG A 69 35.38 -9.56 -5.00
C ARG A 69 34.42 -9.06 -6.08
N ASN A 70 33.18 -8.79 -5.71
CA ASN A 70 32.06 -8.62 -6.64
C ASN A 70 31.91 -7.14 -7.01
N ILE A 71 31.73 -6.86 -8.30
CA ILE A 71 31.58 -5.48 -8.81
C ILE A 71 30.69 -5.39 -10.07
N SER A 72 30.68 -6.42 -10.91
CA SER A 72 29.70 -6.61 -11.99
C SER A 72 28.61 -7.58 -11.55
N ALA A 73 27.38 -7.45 -12.05
CA ALA A 73 26.21 -8.17 -11.51
C ALA A 73 26.09 -8.00 -9.98
N HIS A 74 26.32 -6.76 -9.51
CA HIS A 74 26.33 -6.36 -8.10
C HIS A 74 25.77 -4.94 -7.92
N GLY A 75 25.01 -4.73 -6.85
CA GLY A 75 24.27 -3.48 -6.62
C GLY A 75 23.03 -3.36 -7.50
N ASP A 76 22.53 -2.14 -7.69
CA ASP A 76 21.29 -1.85 -8.42
C ASP A 76 21.47 -1.81 -9.95
N CYS A 77 21.99 -2.92 -10.49
CA CYS A 77 22.58 -3.01 -11.82
C CYS A 77 21.66 -3.60 -12.90
N ILE A 78 20.38 -3.83 -12.58
CA ILE A 78 19.41 -4.40 -13.52
C ILE A 78 18.03 -3.73 -13.35
N LYS A 79 17.40 -3.37 -14.47
CA LYS A 79 16.00 -2.87 -14.52
C LYS A 79 15.30 -3.39 -15.77
N THR A 80 14.00 -3.61 -15.67
CA THR A 80 13.10 -3.83 -16.80
C THR A 80 12.42 -2.54 -17.21
N TYR A 81 12.19 -2.35 -18.52
CA TYR A 81 11.37 -1.26 -19.04
C TYR A 81 10.81 -1.63 -20.42
N GLY A 82 9.48 -1.67 -20.53
CA GLY A 82 8.81 -2.19 -21.73
C GLY A 82 9.26 -3.61 -22.06
N ASP A 83 9.68 -3.83 -23.31
CA ASP A 83 10.20 -5.11 -23.78
C ASP A 83 11.69 -5.32 -23.47
N TYR A 84 12.34 -4.42 -22.73
CA TYR A 84 13.78 -4.41 -22.52
C TYR A 84 14.21 -4.73 -21.10
N VAL A 85 15.39 -5.32 -20.98
CA VAL A 85 16.16 -5.46 -19.73
C VAL A 85 17.46 -4.67 -19.87
N PHE A 86 17.67 -3.71 -18.99
CA PHE A 86 18.88 -2.90 -18.90
C PHE A 86 19.79 -3.49 -17.83
N MET A 87 21.07 -3.69 -18.16
CA MET A 87 22.07 -4.27 -17.27
C MET A 87 23.36 -3.46 -17.34
N THR A 88 23.90 -3.11 -16.18
CA THR A 88 25.19 -2.41 -16.07
C THR A 88 26.27 -3.34 -15.54
N TRP A 89 27.50 -3.13 -15.99
CA TRP A 89 28.65 -3.93 -15.59
C TRP A 89 29.95 -3.18 -15.89
N TYR A 90 31.05 -3.63 -15.29
CA TYR A 90 32.38 -3.16 -15.66
C TYR A 90 33.02 -4.17 -16.60
N ARG A 91 33.67 -3.71 -17.66
CA ARG A 91 34.39 -4.60 -18.57
C ARG A 91 35.64 -5.17 -17.91
N GLY A 92 35.77 -6.49 -18.00
CA GLY A 92 36.80 -7.31 -17.40
C GLY A 92 38.13 -7.18 -18.10
N GLY A 93 39.17 -7.63 -17.41
CA GLY A 93 40.54 -7.22 -17.65
C GLY A 93 40.91 -6.16 -16.61
N LYS A 94 41.91 -6.45 -15.77
CA LYS A 94 42.39 -5.52 -14.74
C LYS A 94 42.78 -4.18 -15.34
N GLU A 95 43.24 -4.16 -16.58
CA GLU A 95 43.64 -3.03 -17.42
C GLU A 95 42.51 -2.38 -18.22
N ASP A 96 41.27 -2.85 -18.17
CA ASP A 96 40.15 -2.31 -18.95
C ASP A 96 39.19 -1.54 -18.03
N ARG A 97 38.26 -2.23 -17.37
CA ARG A 97 37.38 -1.69 -16.33
C ARG A 97 36.38 -0.63 -16.79
N HIS A 98 36.09 -0.50 -18.08
CA HIS A 98 35.12 0.50 -18.55
C HIS A 98 33.72 0.24 -18.00
N VAL A 99 32.96 1.30 -17.72
CA VAL A 99 31.53 1.21 -17.43
C VAL A 99 30.78 0.80 -18.70
N MET A 100 29.91 -0.18 -18.57
CA MET A 100 29.13 -0.76 -19.67
C MET A 100 27.64 -0.69 -19.34
N LEU A 101 26.83 -0.40 -20.36
CA LEU A 101 25.36 -0.49 -20.31
C LEU A 101 24.89 -1.38 -21.45
N THR A 102 24.29 -2.53 -21.13
CA THR A 102 23.67 -3.41 -22.10
C THR A 102 22.15 -3.31 -22.01
N ARG A 103 21.48 -3.18 -23.16
CA ARG A 103 20.02 -3.27 -23.30
C ARG A 103 19.69 -4.53 -24.09
N TYR A 104 18.97 -5.46 -23.48
CA TYR A 104 18.49 -6.70 -24.09
C TYR A 104 17.01 -6.60 -24.42
N ASN A 105 16.62 -6.91 -25.67
CA ASN A 105 15.23 -6.95 -26.10
C ASN A 105 14.66 -8.37 -25.91
N THR A 106 13.66 -8.49 -25.04
CA THR A 106 13.06 -9.78 -24.65
C THR A 106 12.22 -10.43 -25.75
N LYS A 107 11.74 -9.63 -26.72
CA LYS A 107 10.92 -10.09 -27.86
C LYS A 107 11.78 -10.57 -29.03
N THR A 108 12.77 -9.78 -29.44
CA THR A 108 13.62 -10.10 -30.60
C THR A 108 14.82 -10.97 -30.22
N GLY A 109 15.24 -10.93 -28.94
CA GLY A 109 16.48 -11.56 -28.48
C GLY A 109 17.75 -10.78 -28.82
N THR A 110 17.64 -9.58 -29.40
CA THR A 110 18.80 -8.73 -29.73
C THR A 110 19.30 -7.98 -28.50
N MET A 111 20.55 -7.52 -28.57
CA MET A 111 21.13 -6.66 -27.53
C MET A 111 22.02 -5.58 -28.14
N ALA A 112 22.02 -4.40 -27.51
CA ALA A 112 22.91 -3.30 -27.80
C ALA A 112 23.69 -2.95 -26.54
N THR A 113 25.00 -2.70 -26.66
CA THR A 113 25.87 -2.37 -25.52
C THR A 113 26.61 -1.06 -25.78
N ILE A 114 26.54 -0.15 -24.82
CA ILE A 114 27.26 1.12 -24.82
C ILE A 114 28.46 1.00 -23.87
N GLU A 115 29.63 1.36 -24.37
CA GLU A 115 30.84 1.59 -23.58
C GLU A 115 30.91 3.06 -23.18
N PHE A 116 31.11 3.33 -21.88
CA PHE A 116 31.39 4.66 -21.37
C PHE A 116 32.90 4.83 -21.17
N PRO A 117 33.46 6.04 -21.39
CA PRO A 117 34.90 6.30 -21.20
C PRO A 117 35.40 6.13 -19.76
N HIS A 118 34.49 6.16 -18.76
CA HIS A 118 34.87 6.00 -17.36
C HIS A 118 35.32 4.56 -17.08
N ARG A 119 36.41 4.43 -16.32
CA ARG A 119 36.96 3.14 -15.89
C ARG A 119 36.97 3.08 -14.38
N HIS A 120 36.66 1.91 -13.81
CA HIS A 120 36.72 1.69 -12.36
C HIS A 120 38.04 2.22 -11.78
N THR A 121 37.92 3.08 -10.77
CA THR A 121 39.05 3.82 -10.17
C THR A 121 39.61 3.14 -8.93
N GLY A 122 38.98 2.07 -8.45
CA GLY A 122 39.48 1.27 -7.35
C GLY A 122 39.39 1.96 -5.98
N TYR A 123 40.01 1.33 -4.99
CA TYR A 123 39.96 1.80 -3.61
C TYR A 123 40.68 3.15 -3.48
N GLN A 124 39.92 4.20 -3.15
CA GLN A 124 40.45 5.56 -2.99
C GLN A 124 41.31 6.02 -4.18
N ASN A 125 40.79 5.82 -5.41
CA ASN A 125 41.45 6.16 -6.67
C ASN A 125 42.74 5.38 -6.98
N LYS A 126 42.98 4.27 -6.27
CA LYS A 126 44.06 3.30 -6.57
C LYS A 126 43.49 2.19 -7.45
N TYR A 127 43.54 2.39 -8.76
CA TYR A 127 42.88 1.47 -9.70
C TYR A 127 43.35 0.02 -9.58
N TRP A 128 44.56 -0.25 -9.09
CA TRP A 128 45.09 -1.61 -8.93
C TRP A 128 44.51 -2.37 -7.73
N ILE A 129 43.69 -1.72 -6.89
CA ILE A 129 42.98 -2.32 -5.76
C ILE A 129 41.47 -2.25 -6.04
N GLY A 130 40.84 -3.39 -6.27
CA GLY A 130 39.41 -3.55 -6.43
C GLY A 130 38.63 -3.01 -5.22
N GLU A 131 37.49 -2.40 -5.52
CA GLU A 131 36.60 -1.74 -4.55
C GLU A 131 35.17 -2.17 -4.88
N SER A 132 34.61 -3.07 -4.07
CA SER A 132 33.30 -3.67 -4.31
C SER A 132 32.11 -2.74 -4.03
N HIS A 133 32.33 -1.61 -3.33
CA HIS A 133 31.28 -0.63 -3.03
C HIS A 133 30.85 0.16 -4.28
N ASN A 134 31.71 0.18 -5.29
CA ASN A 134 31.68 1.07 -6.44
C ASN A 134 30.82 0.53 -7.58
N THR A 135 29.63 0.03 -7.27
CA THR A 135 28.67 -0.55 -8.24
C THR A 135 28.20 0.48 -9.28
N ILE A 136 27.50 0.03 -10.32
CA ILE A 136 26.85 0.90 -11.32
C ILE A 136 25.34 0.74 -11.18
N ALA A 137 24.66 1.72 -10.60
CA ALA A 137 23.22 1.74 -10.55
C ALA A 137 22.63 2.19 -11.89
N VAL A 138 21.53 1.58 -12.32
CA VAL A 138 20.75 1.99 -13.49
C VAL A 138 19.31 2.28 -13.10
N GLY A 139 18.82 3.45 -13.51
CA GLY A 139 17.42 3.85 -13.44
C GLY A 139 16.91 4.18 -14.84
N VAL A 140 15.70 3.75 -15.16
CA VAL A 140 15.00 4.16 -16.39
C VAL A 140 13.71 4.84 -15.96
N SER A 141 13.50 6.08 -16.40
CA SER A 141 12.26 6.80 -16.12
C SER A 141 11.16 6.29 -17.05
N PRO A 142 10.07 5.71 -16.53
CA PRO A 142 9.00 5.20 -17.40
C PRO A 142 8.20 6.32 -18.07
N LEU A 143 8.24 7.54 -17.51
CA LEU A 143 7.43 8.68 -17.93
C LEU A 143 8.02 9.45 -19.13
N ASP A 144 9.33 9.37 -19.36
CA ASP A 144 10.01 10.06 -20.48
C ASP A 144 11.16 9.26 -21.12
N GLY A 145 11.37 8.01 -20.70
CA GLY A 145 12.32 7.08 -21.30
C GLY A 145 13.79 7.49 -21.18
N THR A 146 14.13 8.38 -20.24
CA THR A 146 15.52 8.72 -19.90
C THR A 146 16.17 7.59 -19.10
N ILE A 147 17.46 7.39 -19.33
CA ILE A 147 18.31 6.43 -18.62
C ILE A 147 19.25 7.22 -17.72
N HIS A 148 19.41 6.78 -16.47
CA HIS A 148 20.20 7.41 -15.43
C HIS A 148 21.17 6.41 -14.84
N LEU A 149 22.44 6.79 -14.75
CA LEU A 149 23.52 5.95 -14.23
C LEU A 149 24.26 6.68 -13.11
N LEU A 150 24.52 5.97 -12.02
CA LEU A 150 25.39 6.41 -10.93
C LEU A 150 26.39 5.31 -10.64
N TYR A 151 27.67 5.64 -10.58
CA TYR A 151 28.68 4.60 -10.54
C TYR A 151 29.96 4.99 -9.83
N ASP A 152 30.69 3.99 -9.36
CA ASP A 152 32.05 4.13 -8.88
C ASP A 152 32.18 5.13 -7.72
N MET A 153 31.34 5.03 -6.68
CA MET A 153 31.35 5.98 -5.55
C MET A 153 31.41 5.27 -4.19
N HIS A 154 32.41 5.64 -3.38
CA HIS A 154 32.52 5.20 -1.99
C HIS A 154 32.94 6.35 -1.07
N SER A 155 31.98 7.22 -0.80
CA SER A 155 32.11 8.34 0.11
C SER A 155 33.24 9.29 -0.31
N TYR A 156 33.28 9.63 -1.60
CA TYR A 156 34.28 10.55 -2.13
C TYR A 156 33.88 12.01 -1.91
N SER A 157 34.87 12.88 -1.84
CA SER A 157 34.66 14.32 -1.69
C SER A 157 35.90 15.07 -2.20
N PRO A 158 35.88 16.42 -2.24
CA PRO A 158 37.05 17.21 -2.55
C PRO A 158 38.32 16.88 -1.75
N ALA A 159 38.15 16.36 -0.53
CA ALA A 159 39.23 15.99 0.38
C ALA A 159 39.36 14.47 0.60
N ARG A 160 38.62 13.65 -0.15
CA ARG A 160 38.65 12.19 -0.02
C ARG A 160 38.73 11.52 -1.40
N PRO A 161 39.84 10.83 -1.71
CA PRO A 161 41.02 10.57 -0.87
C PRO A 161 41.79 11.82 -0.43
N SER A 162 42.59 11.68 0.62
CA SER A 162 43.32 12.79 1.26
C SER A 162 44.35 13.47 0.35
N ASP A 163 44.68 12.87 -0.78
CA ASP A 163 45.55 13.47 -1.81
C ASP A 163 44.79 14.42 -2.77
N GLY A 164 43.47 14.55 -2.61
CA GLY A 164 42.63 15.42 -3.43
C GLY A 164 42.42 14.94 -4.87
N SER A 165 42.82 13.71 -5.20
CA SER A 165 42.78 13.20 -6.58
C SER A 165 41.38 13.03 -7.16
N LEU A 166 40.34 13.06 -6.32
CA LEU A 166 38.93 13.04 -6.74
C LEU A 166 38.23 14.40 -6.58
N ALA A 167 38.99 15.50 -6.48
CA ALA A 167 38.40 16.80 -6.16
C ALA A 167 37.35 17.32 -7.14
N ASN A 168 37.45 16.88 -8.40
CA ASN A 168 36.51 17.18 -9.46
C ASN A 168 35.86 15.90 -10.05
N ASP A 169 35.83 14.80 -9.28
CA ASP A 169 35.30 13.51 -9.75
C ASP A 169 34.65 12.66 -8.62
N TYR A 170 34.22 13.30 -7.53
CA TYR A 170 33.70 12.62 -6.33
C TYR A 170 32.26 12.11 -6.48
N PHE A 171 31.47 12.71 -7.37
CA PHE A 171 30.11 12.29 -7.71
C PHE A 171 30.04 12.03 -9.22
N ARG A 172 29.50 10.87 -9.61
CA ARG A 172 29.67 10.34 -10.96
C ARG A 172 28.32 9.93 -11.53
N TYR A 173 27.68 10.89 -12.15
CA TYR A 173 26.36 10.75 -12.76
C TYR A 173 26.42 10.83 -14.28
N SER A 174 25.70 9.96 -14.98
CA SER A 174 25.46 10.07 -16.42
C SER A 174 23.97 9.89 -16.71
N TYR A 175 23.45 10.62 -17.69
CA TYR A 175 22.05 10.48 -18.08
C TYR A 175 21.86 10.67 -19.59
N SER A 176 20.80 10.08 -20.11
CA SER A 176 20.46 10.16 -21.53
C SER A 176 19.53 11.33 -21.84
N VAL A 177 19.41 11.64 -23.14
CA VAL A 177 18.28 12.41 -23.66
C VAL A 177 16.96 11.63 -23.50
N LYS A 178 15.83 12.33 -23.60
CA LYS A 178 14.48 11.73 -23.54
C LYS A 178 14.30 10.64 -24.60
N ASN A 179 13.51 9.62 -24.25
CA ASN A 179 13.16 8.46 -25.08
C ASN A 179 14.34 7.59 -25.53
N ALA A 180 15.55 7.77 -25.00
CA ALA A 180 16.71 6.97 -25.39
C ALA A 180 16.52 5.47 -25.12
N ALA A 181 15.76 5.12 -24.08
CA ALA A 181 15.47 3.74 -23.72
C ALA A 181 14.76 2.93 -24.82
N LEU A 182 13.98 3.59 -25.69
CA LEU A 182 13.16 2.95 -26.73
C LEU A 182 13.75 3.06 -28.14
N LEU A 183 14.92 3.66 -28.31
CA LEU A 183 15.56 3.81 -29.62
C LEU A 183 15.82 2.46 -30.29
N PRO A 184 15.84 2.36 -31.63
CA PRO A 184 16.34 1.18 -32.33
C PRO A 184 17.74 0.79 -31.87
N ASP A 185 18.11 -0.50 -31.94
CA ASP A 185 19.42 -0.98 -31.46
C ASP A 185 20.61 -0.27 -32.11
N ALA A 186 20.49 0.10 -33.39
CA ALA A 186 21.53 0.83 -34.12
C ALA A 186 21.73 2.28 -33.64
N ASP A 187 20.71 2.88 -33.04
CA ASP A 187 20.72 4.26 -32.52
C ASP A 187 20.96 4.32 -31.01
N PHE A 188 21.04 3.17 -30.34
CA PHE A 188 21.33 3.06 -28.91
C PHE A 188 22.84 3.19 -28.65
N THR A 189 23.33 4.41 -28.79
CA THR A 189 24.76 4.76 -28.81
C THR A 189 25.13 5.81 -27.76
N LEU A 190 26.43 5.96 -27.49
CA LEU A 190 26.95 6.85 -26.44
C LEU A 190 26.55 8.33 -26.64
N ASP A 191 26.39 8.80 -27.89
CA ASP A 191 25.96 10.17 -28.19
C ASP A 191 24.53 10.49 -27.73
N LYS A 192 23.77 9.49 -27.26
CA LYS A 192 22.47 9.71 -26.61
C LYS A 192 22.61 10.10 -25.14
N PHE A 193 23.82 10.05 -24.58
CA PHE A 193 24.11 10.52 -23.22
C PHE A 193 24.59 11.96 -23.24
N VAL A 194 24.20 12.72 -22.22
CA VAL A 194 24.50 14.15 -22.15
C VAL A 194 25.94 14.36 -21.68
N GLN A 195 26.72 15.07 -22.48
CA GLN A 195 28.07 15.47 -22.11
C GLN A 195 28.05 16.61 -21.08
N ASN A 196 29.05 16.61 -20.19
CA ASN A 196 29.35 17.71 -19.27
C ASN A 196 30.07 18.85 -20.01
N GLY A 197 30.32 19.96 -19.31
CA GLY A 197 30.99 21.14 -19.88
C GLY A 197 32.43 20.92 -20.38
N THR A 198 33.05 19.77 -20.09
CA THR A 198 34.40 19.39 -20.56
C THR A 198 34.37 18.30 -21.64
N GLY A 199 33.18 17.92 -22.13
CA GLY A 199 33.00 16.88 -23.17
C GLY A 199 33.02 15.45 -22.64
N GLY A 200 33.16 15.24 -21.33
CA GLY A 200 33.00 13.93 -20.67
C GLY A 200 31.54 13.62 -20.37
N TYR A 201 31.24 12.42 -19.85
CA TYR A 201 29.86 11.99 -19.55
C TYR A 201 29.53 11.96 -18.05
N LYS A 202 30.46 12.42 -17.20
CA LYS A 202 30.31 12.46 -15.74
C LYS A 202 29.89 13.84 -15.28
N HIS A 203 28.79 13.92 -14.56
CA HIS A 203 28.28 15.14 -13.93
C HIS A 203 28.52 15.03 -12.42
N LEU A 204 29.11 16.08 -11.84
CA LEU A 204 29.41 16.20 -10.39
C LEU A 204 28.17 16.47 -9.52
N SER A 205 27.04 16.68 -10.17
CA SER A 205 25.73 16.83 -9.56
C SER A 205 24.68 16.32 -10.53
N MET A 206 23.47 16.15 -10.04
CA MET A 206 22.30 15.93 -10.90
C MET A 206 21.74 17.29 -11.36
N PRO A 207 21.26 17.42 -12.62
CA PRO A 207 20.59 18.64 -13.08
C PRO A 207 19.46 19.00 -12.11
N GLY A 208 19.37 20.25 -11.65
CA GLY A 208 18.39 20.63 -10.63
C GLY A 208 18.84 21.77 -9.73
N SER A 209 18.11 21.95 -8.63
CA SER A 209 18.35 23.01 -7.63
C SER A 209 19.23 22.58 -6.46
N ALA A 210 19.40 21.28 -6.23
CA ALA A 210 20.16 20.75 -5.10
C ALA A 210 21.58 21.33 -5.05
N ALA A 211 21.97 21.82 -3.87
CA ALA A 211 23.30 22.37 -3.67
C ALA A 211 24.38 21.30 -3.87
N ASN A 212 25.53 21.67 -4.46
CA ASN A 212 26.65 20.74 -4.67
C ASN A 212 27.14 20.06 -3.38
N SER A 213 26.96 20.70 -2.22
CA SER A 213 27.29 20.13 -0.91
C SER A 213 26.52 18.84 -0.60
N GLU A 214 25.33 18.66 -1.19
CA GLU A 214 24.50 17.48 -0.96
C GLU A 214 25.00 16.22 -1.67
N PHE A 215 25.87 16.37 -2.68
CA PHE A 215 26.43 15.29 -3.48
C PHE A 215 27.78 14.77 -2.95
N LEU A 216 28.17 15.19 -1.74
CA LEU A 216 29.42 14.82 -1.10
C LEU A 216 29.28 13.52 -0.30
N SER A 217 30.34 12.72 -0.28
CA SER A 217 30.51 11.59 0.64
C SER A 217 29.42 10.51 0.53
N LEU A 218 28.80 10.37 -0.65
CA LEU A 218 27.74 9.40 -0.92
C LEU A 218 28.28 8.03 -1.37
N THR A 219 27.55 6.96 -1.01
CA THR A 219 27.84 5.57 -1.37
C THR A 219 26.54 4.80 -1.66
N TYR A 220 26.63 3.70 -2.40
CA TYR A 220 25.52 2.78 -2.71
C TYR A 220 24.34 3.44 -3.43
N PRO A 221 24.54 3.92 -4.67
CA PRO A 221 23.43 4.46 -5.44
C PRO A 221 22.38 3.39 -5.71
N ARG A 222 21.11 3.78 -5.59
CA ARG A 222 19.95 2.98 -6.00
C ARG A 222 18.89 3.87 -6.64
N PHE A 223 18.21 3.33 -7.64
CA PHE A 223 17.03 3.89 -8.24
C PHE A 223 15.81 3.04 -7.92
N PHE A 224 14.72 3.70 -7.53
CA PHE A 224 13.43 3.07 -7.31
C PHE A 224 12.32 3.96 -7.87
N GLN A 225 11.15 3.37 -8.09
CA GLN A 225 10.00 4.07 -8.67
C GLN A 225 8.82 3.97 -7.72
N ASN A 226 7.98 5.01 -7.68
CA ASN A 226 6.66 4.89 -7.06
C ASN A 226 5.62 4.32 -8.04
N GLU A 227 4.38 4.13 -7.57
CA GLU A 227 3.25 3.66 -8.40
C GLU A 227 2.88 4.60 -9.57
N GLY A 228 3.25 5.87 -9.47
CA GLY A 228 3.05 6.84 -10.54
C GLY A 228 4.15 6.82 -11.60
N GLY A 229 5.15 5.95 -11.46
CA GLY A 229 6.32 5.92 -12.33
C GLY A 229 7.33 7.05 -12.08
N ASP A 230 7.19 7.83 -11.00
CA ASP A 230 8.20 8.81 -10.62
C ASP A 230 9.50 8.08 -10.25
N LEU A 231 10.63 8.54 -10.80
CA LEU A 231 11.94 7.99 -10.50
C LEU A 231 12.57 8.69 -9.30
N PHE A 232 13.08 7.91 -8.36
CA PHE A 232 13.84 8.39 -7.21
C PHE A 232 15.25 7.83 -7.22
N MET A 233 16.16 8.55 -6.60
CA MET A 233 17.50 8.08 -6.27
C MET A 233 17.68 8.08 -4.76
N LEU A 234 18.22 6.99 -4.22
CA LEU A 234 18.65 6.84 -2.82
C LEU A 234 20.17 6.66 -2.76
N MET A 235 20.80 7.34 -1.82
CA MET A 235 22.19 7.11 -1.45
C MET A 235 22.40 7.20 0.06
N ARG A 236 23.53 6.62 0.51
CA ARG A 236 23.96 6.68 1.90
C ARG A 236 25.08 7.69 2.07
N GLU A 237 24.93 8.58 3.04
CA GLU A 237 26.00 9.45 3.54
C GLU A 237 26.55 8.92 4.87
N GLY A 238 27.85 9.10 5.10
CA GLY A 238 28.52 8.56 6.29
C GLY A 238 28.73 7.05 6.21
N GLY A 239 28.81 6.39 7.36
CA GLY A 239 29.19 4.97 7.42
C GLY A 239 29.32 4.43 8.83
N ASN A 240 29.68 3.15 8.93
CA ASN A 240 29.90 2.48 10.20
C ASN A 240 28.74 2.68 11.20
N ASN A 241 28.96 3.44 12.27
CA ASN A 241 28.03 3.75 13.36
C ASN A 241 27.60 5.23 13.37
N ASN A 242 27.73 5.92 12.23
CA ASN A 242 27.22 7.28 12.01
C ASN A 242 26.89 7.43 10.52
N GLY A 243 25.67 7.08 10.13
CA GLY A 243 25.25 7.09 8.73
C GLY A 243 23.84 7.62 8.56
N MET A 244 23.52 8.09 7.36
CA MET A 244 22.16 8.51 7.00
C MET A 244 21.78 8.08 5.59
N TYR A 245 20.50 7.84 5.39
CA TYR A 245 19.89 7.72 4.06
C TYR A 245 19.27 9.03 3.63
N LYS A 246 19.51 9.39 2.38
CA LYS A 246 18.90 10.54 1.72
C LYS A 246 18.49 10.17 0.31
N PHE A 247 17.39 10.74 -0.15
CA PHE A 247 16.84 10.47 -1.46
C PHE A 247 16.33 11.74 -2.13
N ILE A 248 16.22 11.68 -3.45
CA ILE A 248 15.86 12.81 -4.31
C ILE A 248 14.98 12.31 -5.46
N LYS A 249 14.01 13.11 -5.88
CA LYS A 249 13.04 12.78 -6.92
C LYS A 249 13.42 13.42 -8.26
N TYR A 250 13.24 12.70 -9.35
CA TYR A 250 13.33 13.20 -10.73
C TYR A 250 11.99 13.78 -11.18
N ASP A 251 12.02 14.96 -11.80
CA ASP A 251 10.89 15.58 -12.48
C ASP A 251 11.06 15.43 -14.00
N TYR A 252 10.34 14.47 -14.57
CA TYR A 252 10.35 14.16 -15.99
C TYR A 252 9.85 15.31 -16.89
N ASN A 253 9.07 16.26 -16.36
CA ASN A 253 8.60 17.40 -17.14
C ASN A 253 9.76 18.33 -17.48
N THR A 254 10.59 18.64 -16.49
CA THR A 254 11.72 19.55 -16.62
C THR A 254 13.03 18.85 -17.00
N GLY A 255 13.15 17.55 -16.72
CA GLY A 255 14.41 16.81 -16.84
C GLY A 255 15.39 17.08 -15.69
N ASN A 256 14.91 17.69 -14.60
CA ASN A 256 15.70 18.01 -13.42
C ASN A 256 15.36 17.09 -12.24
N TRP A 257 16.25 17.06 -11.27
CA TRP A 257 16.07 16.48 -9.95
C TRP A 257 15.72 17.58 -8.94
N GLY A 258 14.91 17.23 -7.95
CA GLY A 258 14.47 18.15 -6.90
C GLY A 258 15.55 18.42 -5.84
N ASP A 259 15.11 18.60 -4.59
CA ASP A 259 16.02 18.68 -3.44
C ASP A 259 16.09 17.33 -2.71
N PHE A 260 17.14 17.12 -1.91
CA PHE A 260 17.28 15.93 -1.09
C PHE A 260 16.33 15.96 0.11
N THR A 261 15.71 14.82 0.38
CA THR A 261 15.04 14.50 1.63
C THR A 261 15.93 13.55 2.42
N ASP A 262 16.18 13.89 3.68
CA ASP A 262 16.95 13.07 4.60
C ASP A 262 16.00 12.24 5.47
N PHE A 263 16.10 10.91 5.38
CA PHE A 263 15.31 10.03 6.24
C PHE A 263 15.74 10.17 7.71
N ASN A 264 17.04 10.20 7.96
CA ASN A 264 17.63 10.38 9.28
C ASN A 264 18.85 11.32 9.17
N ARG A 265 19.47 11.68 10.31
CA ARG A 265 20.64 12.57 10.34
C ARG A 265 21.88 11.90 10.90
N LEU A 266 23.04 12.39 10.43
CA LEU A 266 24.32 12.15 11.08
C LEU A 266 24.38 12.84 12.45
N ASN A 267 25.28 12.36 13.31
CA ASN A 267 25.58 12.91 14.63
C ASN A 267 24.36 12.91 15.57
N ALA A 268 23.58 11.83 15.57
CA ALA A 268 22.36 11.72 16.38
C ALA A 268 22.58 12.02 17.88
N LYS A 269 23.75 11.68 18.44
CA LYS A 269 24.09 11.99 19.84
C LYS A 269 24.18 13.48 20.19
N SER A 270 24.13 14.35 19.18
CA SER A 270 24.06 15.80 19.41
C SER A 270 22.68 16.26 19.85
N GLN A 271 21.65 15.41 19.74
CA GLN A 271 20.31 15.70 20.20
C GLN A 271 20.13 15.36 21.69
N PRO A 272 19.29 16.12 22.43
CA PRO A 272 18.96 15.79 23.81
C PRO A 272 18.35 14.39 23.93
N GLY A 273 18.84 13.59 24.88
CA GLY A 273 18.28 12.25 25.17
C GLY A 273 18.80 11.12 24.30
N ILE A 274 19.72 11.39 23.35
CA ILE A 274 20.36 10.37 22.52
C ILE A 274 21.82 10.21 22.93
N ASP A 275 22.19 9.05 23.45
CA ASP A 275 23.54 8.81 23.98
C ASP A 275 24.58 8.49 22.89
N PHE A 276 24.14 7.88 21.78
CA PHE A 276 25.04 7.30 20.78
C PHE A 276 24.67 7.71 19.36
N ASN A 277 25.70 7.93 18.53
CA ASN A 277 25.51 7.93 17.09
C ASN A 277 25.11 6.53 16.62
N TRP A 278 24.48 6.45 15.46
CA TRP A 278 24.16 5.18 14.85
C TRP A 278 24.23 5.21 13.33
N GLY A 279 24.44 4.04 12.73
CA GLY A 279 24.36 3.82 11.29
C GLY A 279 23.26 2.84 10.92
N LEU A 280 22.86 2.83 9.65
CA LEU A 280 21.79 1.99 9.10
C LEU A 280 22.37 0.97 8.12
N TYR A 281 21.90 -0.28 8.23
CA TYR A 281 22.22 -1.37 7.32
C TYR A 281 20.93 -2.05 6.89
N GLY A 282 20.49 -1.74 5.68
CA GLY A 282 19.19 -2.18 5.15
C GLY A 282 18.84 -1.44 3.86
N ASP A 283 17.56 -1.20 3.64
CA ASP A 283 17.09 -0.58 2.40
C ASP A 283 15.84 0.28 2.61
N MET A 284 15.65 1.27 1.73
CA MET A 284 14.36 1.89 1.45
C MET A 284 13.82 1.30 0.14
N LYS A 285 12.60 0.78 0.18
CA LYS A 285 11.95 0.19 -0.99
C LYS A 285 10.59 0.85 -1.18
N TYR A 286 10.23 1.04 -2.44
CA TYR A 286 8.87 1.35 -2.79
C TYR A 286 8.13 0.03 -3.03
N VAL A 287 7.25 -0.33 -2.11
CA VAL A 287 6.52 -1.60 -2.16
C VAL A 287 5.10 -1.39 -1.68
N ASN A 288 4.14 -1.99 -2.39
CA ASN A 288 2.71 -1.88 -2.14
C ASN A 288 2.27 -0.43 -1.89
N GLY A 289 2.39 0.43 -2.90
CA GLY A 289 1.88 1.80 -2.82
C GLY A 289 2.61 2.79 -1.92
N LYS A 290 3.70 2.41 -1.22
CA LYS A 290 4.36 3.30 -0.26
C LYS A 290 5.88 3.22 -0.32
N LEU A 291 6.52 4.36 -0.05
CA LEU A 291 7.93 4.37 0.33
C LEU A 291 8.07 3.83 1.75
N ARG A 292 8.89 2.81 1.93
CA ARG A 292 9.11 2.19 3.24
C ARG A 292 10.60 1.93 3.45
N ILE A 293 10.97 1.72 4.70
CA ILE A 293 12.34 1.45 5.10
C ILE A 293 12.37 0.30 6.10
N GLY A 294 13.35 -0.57 5.96
CA GLY A 294 13.70 -1.59 6.92
C GLY A 294 15.20 -1.72 7.04
N PHE A 295 15.73 -1.71 8.26
CA PHE A 295 17.16 -1.78 8.52
C PHE A 295 17.49 -2.38 9.90
N GLN A 296 18.77 -2.70 10.08
CA GLN A 296 19.37 -2.95 11.38
C GLN A 296 20.31 -1.78 11.73
N ARG A 297 20.28 -1.35 12.99
CA ARG A 297 21.09 -0.24 13.49
C ARG A 297 22.48 -0.74 13.85
N ARG A 298 23.53 0.03 13.58
CA ARG A 298 24.85 -0.14 14.23
C ARG A 298 25.07 1.00 15.21
N SER A 299 25.02 0.72 16.51
CA SER A 299 25.27 1.70 17.56
C SER A 299 26.73 2.14 17.60
N GLN A 300 27.00 3.34 18.13
CA GLN A 300 28.33 3.78 18.52
C GLN A 300 28.77 3.17 19.86
N ASP A 301 27.85 2.62 20.66
CA ASP A 301 28.21 1.90 21.87
C ASP A 301 29.03 0.65 21.52
N ASN A 302 30.20 0.51 22.15
CA ASN A 302 31.08 -0.67 22.00
C ASN A 302 31.20 -1.46 23.31
N ASN A 303 30.40 -1.10 24.33
CA ASN A 303 30.39 -1.76 25.63
C ASN A 303 29.20 -2.70 25.81
N ASP A 304 28.21 -2.62 24.92
CA ASP A 304 27.06 -3.51 24.92
C ASP A 304 27.41 -4.91 24.35
N LYS A 305 26.41 -5.81 24.32
CA LYS A 305 26.60 -7.18 23.83
C LYS A 305 26.83 -7.25 22.31
N TYR A 306 26.57 -6.20 21.54
CA TYR A 306 26.57 -6.23 20.08
C TYR A 306 27.92 -5.84 19.50
N LEU A 307 28.53 -6.71 18.70
CA LEU A 307 29.79 -6.41 18.02
C LEU A 307 29.59 -5.47 16.81
N TYR A 308 28.42 -5.52 16.17
CA TYR A 308 28.11 -4.72 14.99
C TYR A 308 26.66 -4.20 15.04
N GLN A 309 25.74 -4.80 14.28
CA GLN A 309 24.35 -4.34 14.28
C GLN A 309 23.57 -4.88 15.48
N ASN A 310 22.46 -4.21 15.78
CA ASN A 310 21.41 -4.61 16.70
C ASN A 310 20.04 -4.18 16.13
N GLY A 311 18.98 -4.81 16.62
CA GLY A 311 17.60 -4.44 16.32
C GLY A 311 17.13 -4.70 14.89
N VAL A 312 15.81 -4.71 14.74
CA VAL A 312 15.11 -4.64 13.45
C VAL A 312 14.20 -3.43 13.50
N TYR A 313 14.32 -2.56 12.51
CA TYR A 313 13.64 -1.27 12.44
C TYR A 313 12.82 -1.21 11.16
N TYR A 314 11.59 -0.70 11.23
CA TYR A 314 10.69 -0.58 10.08
C TYR A 314 9.75 0.60 10.18
N ALA A 315 9.60 1.33 9.08
CA ALA A 315 8.67 2.45 8.93
C ALA A 315 8.20 2.59 7.48
N TYR A 316 7.09 3.30 7.28
CA TYR A 316 6.54 3.61 5.96
C TYR A 316 6.05 5.05 5.91
N SER A 317 5.88 5.59 4.70
CA SER A 317 5.28 6.90 4.46
C SER A 317 4.00 6.75 3.65
N ASP A 318 2.94 7.43 4.08
CA ASP A 318 1.71 7.58 3.28
C ASP A 318 1.85 8.65 2.17
N ASP A 319 2.91 9.46 2.23
CA ASP A 319 3.27 10.42 1.20
C ASP A 319 4.12 9.74 0.12
N GLN A 320 3.62 9.73 -1.11
CA GLN A 320 4.27 9.11 -2.27
C GLN A 320 5.67 9.70 -2.56
N THR A 321 5.93 10.92 -2.09
CA THR A 321 7.25 11.58 -2.24
C THR A 321 8.23 11.18 -1.14
N GLY A 322 7.75 10.61 -0.03
CA GLY A 322 8.55 10.32 1.16
C GLY A 322 8.96 11.54 1.97
N ALA A 323 8.54 12.76 1.60
CA ALA A 323 8.93 13.98 2.31
C ALA A 323 8.25 14.12 3.69
N THR A 324 7.04 13.60 3.83
CA THR A 324 6.23 13.69 5.05
C THR A 324 5.48 12.39 5.33
N GLY A 325 4.49 12.41 6.23
CA GLY A 325 3.54 11.28 6.40
C GLY A 325 4.17 9.98 6.89
N TRP A 326 5.31 10.04 7.58
CA TRP A 326 6.02 8.87 8.08
C TRP A 326 5.33 8.29 9.32
N LYS A 327 5.19 6.97 9.32
CA LYS A 327 4.58 6.18 10.38
C LYS A 327 5.45 4.99 10.74
N ASN A 328 5.49 4.65 12.02
CA ASN A 328 6.11 3.41 12.46
C ASN A 328 5.21 2.20 12.14
N TYR A 329 5.66 1.00 12.49
CA TYR A 329 4.91 -0.23 12.22
C TYR A 329 3.55 -0.35 12.94
N LYS A 330 3.31 0.47 13.99
CA LYS A 330 2.04 0.56 14.71
C LYS A 330 1.08 1.60 14.12
N GLY A 331 1.53 2.35 13.12
CA GLY A 331 0.76 3.45 12.52
C GLY A 331 0.89 4.79 13.25
N GLU A 332 1.79 4.89 14.22
CA GLU A 332 2.06 6.12 14.96
C GLU A 332 2.91 7.07 14.10
N ASP A 333 2.51 8.33 14.03
CA ASP A 333 3.19 9.36 13.22
C ASP A 333 4.53 9.80 13.82
N PHE A 334 5.52 10.00 12.96
CA PHE A 334 6.77 10.67 13.29
C PHE A 334 7.23 11.57 12.14
N SER A 335 8.20 12.45 12.41
CA SER A 335 8.75 13.35 11.40
C SER A 335 10.16 12.95 11.03
N VAL A 336 10.50 13.08 9.75
CA VAL A 336 11.89 13.00 9.28
C VAL A 336 12.51 14.41 9.28
N PRO A 337 13.81 14.55 9.59
CA PRO A 337 14.77 13.46 9.80
C PRO A 337 14.61 12.77 11.16
N LEU A 338 14.66 11.44 11.15
CA LEU A 338 14.66 10.60 12.35
C LEU A 338 15.98 10.75 13.11
N TRP A 339 15.88 10.95 14.42
CA TRP A 339 17.05 11.08 15.30
C TRP A 339 17.21 9.85 16.20
N ASP A 340 16.13 9.40 16.83
CA ASP A 340 16.11 8.18 17.63
C ASP A 340 15.54 7.02 16.82
N ALA A 341 16.38 6.04 16.50
CA ALA A 341 15.95 4.86 15.76
C ALA A 341 14.91 4.04 16.55
N ASP A 342 14.89 4.11 17.87
CA ASP A 342 14.02 3.27 18.69
C ASP A 342 12.52 3.62 18.55
N GLU A 343 12.18 4.78 17.98
CA GLU A 343 10.81 5.16 17.58
C GLU A 343 10.18 4.17 16.58
N ILE A 344 11.00 3.47 15.80
CA ILE A 344 10.58 2.56 14.73
C ILE A 344 11.11 1.14 14.91
N LYS A 345 11.55 0.78 16.12
CA LYS A 345 12.07 -0.56 16.44
C LYS A 345 10.94 -1.58 16.53
N VAL A 346 11.03 -2.63 15.73
CA VAL A 346 10.08 -3.75 15.70
C VAL A 346 10.41 -4.80 16.75
N MET A 347 11.66 -5.27 16.76
CA MET A 347 12.13 -6.34 17.64
C MET A 347 13.66 -6.32 17.77
N GLU A 348 14.21 -7.16 18.65
CA GLU A 348 15.64 -7.29 18.89
C GLU A 348 16.13 -8.73 18.64
N PRO A 349 16.83 -9.01 17.51
CA PRO A 349 17.37 -10.35 17.24
C PRO A 349 18.32 -10.84 18.34
N GLY A 350 19.02 -9.92 19.02
CA GLY A 350 19.92 -10.25 20.12
C GLY A 350 19.26 -10.93 21.31
N ASP A 351 17.93 -10.88 21.43
CA ASP A 351 17.19 -11.51 22.53
C ASP A 351 16.92 -13.01 22.27
N TYR A 352 17.18 -13.47 21.05
CA TYR A 352 17.08 -14.88 20.67
C TYR A 352 18.35 -15.67 21.01
N VAL A 353 19.40 -15.03 21.52
CA VAL A 353 20.63 -15.68 21.97
C VAL A 353 20.89 -15.38 23.44
N THR A 354 21.62 -16.27 24.12
CA THR A 354 21.75 -16.23 25.58
C THR A 354 22.92 -15.40 26.08
N THR A 355 23.95 -15.17 25.26
CA THR A 355 25.08 -14.34 25.68
C THR A 355 24.67 -12.92 26.03
N THR A 356 25.24 -12.40 27.11
CA THR A 356 25.13 -11.01 27.55
C THR A 356 26.50 -10.33 27.59
N GLN A 357 27.57 -11.05 27.22
CA GLN A 357 28.92 -10.54 27.25
C GLN A 357 29.12 -9.46 26.17
N ALA A 358 29.92 -8.45 26.50
CA ALA A 358 30.22 -7.37 25.58
C ALA A 358 30.80 -7.90 24.25
N ASN A 359 30.30 -7.39 23.12
CA ASN A 359 30.73 -7.75 21.77
C ASN A 359 30.63 -9.25 21.41
N LYS A 360 29.71 -10.01 22.02
CA LYS A 360 29.50 -11.45 21.73
C LYS A 360 28.26 -11.77 20.90
N VAL A 361 27.38 -10.80 20.66
CA VAL A 361 26.29 -10.89 19.69
C VAL A 361 26.75 -10.30 18.36
N TYR A 362 26.82 -11.13 17.32
CA TYR A 362 27.18 -10.74 15.97
C TYR A 362 25.94 -10.75 15.07
N ILE A 363 25.65 -9.60 14.46
CA ILE A 363 24.56 -9.41 13.50
C ILE A 363 25.13 -8.67 12.29
N VAL A 364 25.39 -9.40 11.21
CA VAL A 364 25.78 -8.88 9.88
C VAL A 364 25.37 -9.91 8.84
N GLY A 365 24.67 -9.47 7.79
CA GLY A 365 24.15 -10.33 6.73
C GLY A 365 22.84 -11.02 7.13
N GLY A 366 22.21 -11.69 6.17
CA GLY A 366 20.93 -12.39 6.39
C GLY A 366 19.77 -11.46 6.76
N PHE A 367 19.87 -10.17 6.43
CA PHE A 367 18.83 -9.17 6.68
C PHE A 367 18.27 -8.64 5.38
N ASP A 368 16.94 -8.70 5.24
CA ASP A 368 16.18 -8.02 4.20
C ASP A 368 14.70 -7.98 4.60
N TRP A 369 13.90 -7.21 3.86
CA TRP A 369 12.48 -7.07 4.12
C TRP A 369 11.68 -6.83 2.84
N THR A 370 10.39 -7.17 2.86
CA THR A 370 9.44 -6.90 1.78
C THR A 370 8.02 -6.71 2.32
N VAL A 371 7.12 -6.17 1.49
CA VAL A 371 5.69 -6.08 1.77
C VAL A 371 4.92 -6.63 0.58
N THR A 372 4.04 -7.61 0.82
CA THR A 372 3.21 -8.20 -0.24
C THR A 372 2.14 -7.23 -0.72
N ALA A 373 1.49 -7.53 -1.86
CA ALA A 373 0.32 -6.78 -2.33
C ALA A 373 -0.85 -6.77 -1.33
N ASN A 374 -0.92 -7.76 -0.46
CA ASN A 374 -1.94 -7.89 0.58
C ASN A 374 -1.59 -7.12 1.88
N GLU A 375 -0.52 -6.30 1.88
CA GLU A 375 0.01 -5.58 3.07
C GLU A 375 0.60 -6.50 4.17
N ASP A 376 1.01 -7.73 3.82
CA ASP A 376 1.77 -8.56 4.74
C ASP A 376 3.23 -8.06 4.77
N VAL A 377 3.74 -7.71 5.94
CA VAL A 377 5.13 -7.25 6.11
C VAL A 377 6.01 -8.43 6.49
N HIS A 378 7.15 -8.61 5.82
CA HIS A 378 8.10 -9.68 6.08
C HIS A 378 9.51 -9.13 6.23
N ILE A 379 10.22 -9.59 7.26
CA ILE A 379 11.58 -9.21 7.58
C ILE A 379 12.34 -10.47 7.97
N ILE A 380 13.50 -10.71 7.34
CA ILE A 380 14.43 -11.76 7.76
C ILE A 380 15.61 -11.13 8.48
N SER A 381 16.17 -11.85 9.46
CA SER A 381 17.40 -11.45 10.13
C SER A 381 18.19 -12.68 10.59
N GLN A 382 19.49 -12.51 10.84
CA GLN A 382 20.35 -13.54 11.42
C GLN A 382 21.07 -12.99 12.65
N VAL A 383 21.15 -13.80 13.70
CA VAL A 383 21.92 -13.50 14.91
C VAL A 383 22.87 -14.65 15.22
N ARG A 384 24.10 -14.30 15.62
CA ARG A 384 25.14 -15.24 16.02
C ARG A 384 25.63 -14.94 17.42
N ASP A 385 25.55 -15.93 18.30
CA ASP A 385 26.20 -15.95 19.60
C ASP A 385 27.63 -16.46 19.44
N LEU A 386 28.61 -15.57 19.56
CA LEU A 386 30.03 -15.91 19.41
C LEU A 386 30.62 -16.59 20.66
N GLU A 387 29.97 -16.45 21.81
CA GLU A 387 30.38 -17.14 23.05
C GLU A 387 29.96 -18.60 22.99
N ASN A 388 28.70 -18.86 22.63
CA ASN A 388 28.10 -20.18 22.66
C ASN A 388 28.11 -20.90 21.29
N ASN A 389 28.63 -20.25 20.25
CA ASN A 389 28.68 -20.74 18.87
C ASN A 389 27.30 -21.15 18.32
N VAL A 390 26.28 -20.35 18.62
CA VAL A 390 24.90 -20.55 18.15
C VAL A 390 24.60 -19.57 17.04
N THR A 391 23.98 -20.03 15.95
CA THR A 391 23.44 -19.17 14.89
C THR A 391 21.95 -19.42 14.78
N LYS A 392 21.17 -18.33 14.77
CA LYS A 392 19.71 -18.39 14.55
C LYS A 392 19.35 -17.51 13.38
N ASN A 393 18.53 -18.05 12.49
CA ASN A 393 17.87 -17.28 11.45
C ASN A 393 16.44 -17.02 11.91
N LEU A 394 15.98 -15.80 11.73
CA LEU A 394 14.68 -15.35 12.20
C LEU A 394 13.88 -14.85 11.01
N HIS A 395 12.61 -15.25 10.96
CA HIS A 395 11.62 -14.66 10.07
C HIS A 395 10.56 -13.94 10.90
N THR A 396 10.58 -12.62 10.82
CA THR A 396 9.68 -11.70 11.51
C THR A 396 8.65 -11.18 10.50
N TYR A 397 7.39 -11.55 10.66
CA TYR A 397 6.33 -11.19 9.72
C TYR A 397 5.06 -10.70 10.43
N LYS A 398 4.32 -9.82 9.77
CA LYS A 398 3.07 -9.26 10.27
C LYS A 398 2.02 -9.44 9.17
N PRO A 399 1.10 -10.41 9.34
CA PRO A 399 -0.02 -10.58 8.41
C PRO A 399 -0.86 -9.31 8.33
N SER A 400 -1.50 -9.10 7.18
CA SER A 400 -2.46 -8.03 6.99
C SER A 400 -3.55 -8.04 8.07
N GLY A 401 -3.88 -6.86 8.62
CA GLY A 401 -4.83 -6.71 9.72
C GLY A 401 -4.33 -7.13 11.11
N ALA A 402 -3.15 -7.77 11.24
CA ALA A 402 -2.56 -8.04 12.55
C ALA A 402 -2.03 -6.75 13.20
N THR A 403 -1.99 -6.71 14.53
CA THR A 403 -1.43 -5.58 15.29
C THR A 403 0.09 -5.71 15.43
N ASP A 404 0.58 -6.92 15.71
CA ASP A 404 1.96 -7.18 16.10
C ASP A 404 2.67 -8.12 15.12
N PHE A 405 4.00 -8.05 15.10
CA PHE A 405 4.83 -8.99 14.36
C PHE A 405 4.95 -10.33 15.09
N ILE A 406 4.95 -11.40 14.32
CA ILE A 406 5.27 -12.77 14.73
C ILE A 406 6.72 -13.03 14.31
N THR A 407 7.53 -13.59 15.21
CA THR A 407 8.90 -14.02 14.86
C THR A 407 9.05 -15.52 15.03
N SER A 408 9.47 -16.19 13.95
CA SER A 408 9.77 -17.62 13.91
C SER A 408 11.28 -17.87 13.92
N GLU A 409 11.72 -18.82 14.75
CA GLU A 409 13.07 -19.41 14.70
C GLU A 409 13.15 -20.62 13.77
N ASP A 410 11.99 -21.16 13.35
CA ASP A 410 11.90 -22.26 12.37
C ASP A 410 12.04 -21.69 10.95
N PHE A 411 13.24 -21.18 10.67
CA PHE A 411 13.55 -20.54 9.40
C PHE A 411 14.96 -20.94 8.96
N ALA A 412 15.08 -21.44 7.72
CA ALA A 412 16.36 -21.92 7.20
C ALA A 412 17.38 -20.80 6.95
N GLY A 413 16.92 -19.54 6.86
CA GLY A 413 17.75 -18.39 6.51
C GLY A 413 17.67 -18.03 5.03
N GLY A 414 17.94 -16.76 4.72
CA GLY A 414 17.96 -16.24 3.37
C GLY A 414 18.83 -14.98 3.30
N ALA A 415 19.24 -14.59 2.08
CA ALA A 415 20.02 -13.38 1.89
C ALA A 415 19.14 -12.16 1.53
N ALA A 416 18.02 -12.39 0.86
CA ALA A 416 17.09 -11.37 0.41
C ALA A 416 15.67 -11.94 0.33
N LEU A 417 14.68 -11.08 0.53
CA LEU A 417 13.26 -11.37 0.37
C LEU A 417 12.72 -10.64 -0.85
N TYR A 418 11.92 -11.35 -1.63
CA TYR A 418 11.21 -10.78 -2.75
C TYR A 418 9.72 -11.11 -2.66
N THR A 419 8.90 -10.40 -3.44
CA THR A 419 7.47 -10.64 -3.48
C THR A 419 6.93 -10.41 -4.88
N SER A 420 5.85 -11.11 -5.20
CA SER A 420 5.02 -10.86 -6.38
C SER A 420 3.61 -11.33 -6.05
N GLY A 421 2.63 -10.41 -6.15
CA GLY A 421 1.28 -10.64 -5.67
C GLY A 421 1.24 -10.96 -4.17
N ASN A 422 0.59 -12.06 -3.81
CA ASN A 422 0.41 -12.49 -2.41
C ASN A 422 1.49 -13.49 -1.95
N SER A 423 2.52 -13.75 -2.75
CA SER A 423 3.60 -14.67 -2.40
C SER A 423 4.88 -13.93 -2.06
N ILE A 424 5.66 -14.53 -1.16
CA ILE A 424 7.04 -14.14 -0.86
C ILE A 424 7.98 -15.21 -1.37
N PHE A 425 9.19 -14.79 -1.73
CA PHE A 425 10.19 -15.64 -2.35
C PHE A 425 11.56 -15.46 -1.69
N LEU A 426 12.26 -16.58 -1.49
CA LEU A 426 13.70 -16.60 -1.31
C LEU A 426 14.33 -17.09 -2.59
N ILE A 427 15.15 -16.24 -3.20
CA ILE A 427 15.83 -16.54 -4.46
C ILE A 427 17.32 -16.39 -4.22
N GLY A 428 18.09 -17.42 -4.57
CA GLY A 428 19.50 -17.43 -4.28
C GLY A 428 20.25 -18.53 -5.00
N LEU A 429 21.48 -18.75 -4.54
CA LEU A 429 22.34 -19.83 -5.00
C LEU A 429 22.51 -20.85 -3.87
N THR A 430 22.36 -22.12 -4.19
CA THR A 430 22.66 -23.24 -3.29
C THR A 430 24.15 -23.28 -2.97
N SER A 431 24.54 -24.14 -2.02
CA SER A 431 25.95 -24.44 -1.75
C SER A 431 26.70 -24.98 -2.97
N SER A 432 26.01 -25.66 -3.88
CA SER A 432 26.55 -26.12 -5.18
C SER A 432 26.56 -25.03 -6.26
N LYS A 433 26.30 -23.77 -5.87
CA LYS A 433 26.32 -22.58 -6.74
C LYS A 433 25.29 -22.63 -7.87
N ARG A 434 24.13 -23.23 -7.60
CA ARG A 434 22.99 -23.35 -8.53
C ARG A 434 21.79 -22.58 -8.02
N ILE A 435 20.95 -22.09 -8.93
CA ILE A 435 19.81 -21.25 -8.56
C ILE A 435 18.74 -22.09 -7.87
N PHE A 436 18.15 -21.51 -6.84
CA PHE A 436 16.94 -22.04 -6.23
C PHE A 436 15.92 -20.92 -5.99
N ILE A 437 14.65 -21.31 -5.92
CA ILE A 437 13.53 -20.46 -5.52
C ILE A 437 12.70 -21.23 -4.49
N GLU A 438 12.54 -20.61 -3.33
CA GLU A 438 11.54 -21.01 -2.33
C GLU A 438 10.41 -20.00 -2.31
N GLN A 439 9.20 -20.47 -2.08
CA GLN A 439 7.98 -19.67 -2.06
C GLN A 439 7.20 -19.94 -0.77
N ALA A 440 6.59 -18.90 -0.22
CA ALA A 440 5.56 -18.99 0.82
C ALA A 440 4.41 -18.03 0.51
N GLU A 441 3.24 -18.29 1.11
CA GLU A 441 2.14 -17.34 1.15
C GLU A 441 2.51 -16.14 2.04
N GLY A 442 2.11 -14.93 1.64
CA GLY A 442 2.20 -13.72 2.45
C GLY A 442 1.54 -13.89 3.82
N GLY A 443 2.11 -13.28 4.83
CA GLY A 443 1.68 -13.41 6.23
C GLY A 443 2.01 -14.77 6.85
N THR A 444 2.82 -15.62 6.20
CA THR A 444 3.19 -16.94 6.73
C THR A 444 4.70 -17.18 6.76
N ASN A 445 5.13 -18.30 7.34
CA ASN A 445 6.52 -18.78 7.34
C ASN A 445 6.69 -20.11 6.57
N ASN A 446 5.73 -20.48 5.72
CA ASN A 446 5.64 -21.81 5.12
C ASN A 446 6.42 -21.90 3.80
N PHE A 447 7.75 -21.69 3.85
CA PHE A 447 8.60 -21.75 2.66
C PHE A 447 8.71 -23.17 2.11
N THR A 448 8.53 -23.31 0.81
CA THR A 448 8.70 -24.57 0.07
C THR A 448 9.57 -24.35 -1.16
N ARG A 449 10.45 -25.31 -1.46
CA ARG A 449 11.28 -25.28 -2.67
C ARG A 449 10.42 -25.53 -3.90
N VAL A 450 10.24 -24.51 -4.73
CA VAL A 450 9.42 -24.56 -5.95
C VAL A 450 10.26 -24.67 -7.22
N TYR A 451 11.54 -24.27 -7.15
CA TYR A 451 12.49 -24.44 -8.25
C TYR A 451 13.90 -24.66 -7.71
N GLU A 452 14.64 -25.57 -8.36
CA GLU A 452 16.08 -25.72 -8.17
C GLU A 452 16.71 -26.20 -9.49
N ALA A 453 17.73 -25.48 -9.95
CA ALA A 453 18.52 -25.94 -11.07
C ALA A 453 19.37 -27.14 -10.63
N THR A 454 19.17 -28.29 -11.26
CA THR A 454 19.92 -29.53 -10.97
C THR A 454 21.09 -29.77 -11.93
N THR A 455 21.07 -29.10 -13.09
CA THR A 455 22.10 -29.20 -14.13
C THR A 455 22.40 -27.81 -14.72
N GLY A 456 23.36 -27.71 -15.65
CA GLY A 456 23.75 -26.44 -16.29
C GLY A 456 24.90 -25.72 -15.59
N ARG A 457 24.98 -24.39 -15.77
CA ARG A 457 26.05 -23.55 -15.20
C ARG A 457 25.96 -23.42 -13.70
N THR A 458 27.08 -23.07 -13.09
CA THR A 458 27.14 -22.59 -11.71
C THR A 458 27.53 -21.12 -11.73
N PHE A 459 27.09 -20.38 -10.73
CA PHE A 459 27.26 -18.93 -10.66
C PHE A 459 27.98 -18.53 -9.38
N ASP A 460 28.88 -17.55 -9.45
CA ASP A 460 29.58 -17.08 -8.25
C ASP A 460 28.63 -16.25 -7.36
N HIS A 461 27.96 -15.29 -8.00
CA HIS A 461 26.99 -14.36 -7.42
C HIS A 461 26.04 -13.81 -8.51
N GLY A 462 25.07 -13.00 -8.09
CA GLY A 462 24.22 -12.23 -8.97
C GLY A 462 23.27 -11.31 -8.21
N VAL A 463 22.41 -10.62 -8.96
CA VAL A 463 21.36 -9.73 -8.47
C VAL A 463 20.03 -10.14 -9.10
N VAL A 464 18.99 -10.21 -8.28
CA VAL A 464 17.63 -10.53 -8.69
C VAL A 464 16.84 -9.25 -8.87
N HIS A 465 16.12 -9.14 -9.99
CA HIS A 465 15.06 -8.18 -10.20
C HIS A 465 13.75 -8.95 -10.45
N ILE A 466 12.67 -8.60 -9.75
CA ILE A 466 11.35 -9.21 -9.98
C ILE A 466 10.45 -8.18 -10.65
N GLU A 467 9.83 -8.58 -11.74
CA GLU A 467 8.85 -7.77 -12.47
C GLU A 467 7.86 -8.70 -13.17
N ASN A 468 6.57 -8.34 -13.21
CA ASN A 468 5.56 -9.03 -14.02
C ASN A 468 5.51 -10.56 -13.79
N GLY A 469 5.63 -11.00 -12.53
CA GLY A 469 5.62 -12.43 -12.18
C GLY A 469 6.85 -13.21 -12.65
N LYS A 470 7.92 -12.53 -13.06
CA LYS A 470 9.16 -13.15 -13.51
C LYS A 470 10.35 -12.70 -12.68
N VAL A 471 11.29 -13.61 -12.52
CA VAL A 471 12.61 -13.37 -11.94
C VAL A 471 13.59 -13.12 -13.07
N TYR A 472 14.19 -11.94 -13.08
CA TYR A 472 15.32 -11.56 -13.91
C TYR A 472 16.58 -11.66 -13.05
N TYR A 473 17.24 -12.81 -13.09
CA TYR A 473 18.44 -13.07 -12.31
C TYR A 473 19.68 -12.76 -13.15
N TYR A 474 20.34 -11.64 -12.86
CA TYR A 474 21.58 -11.23 -13.50
C TYR A 474 22.79 -11.77 -12.74
N LEU A 475 23.58 -12.63 -13.39
CA LEU A 475 24.50 -13.55 -12.74
C LEU A 475 25.90 -13.49 -13.35
N MET A 476 26.91 -13.68 -12.52
CA MET A 476 28.27 -13.97 -12.96
C MET A 476 28.53 -15.48 -12.89
N GLU A 477 28.97 -16.07 -14.00
CA GLU A 477 29.34 -17.49 -14.05
C GLU A 477 30.49 -17.79 -13.09
N ASN A 478 30.44 -18.91 -12.39
CA ASN A 478 31.49 -19.31 -11.46
C ASN A 478 32.74 -19.78 -12.22
N LYS A 479 33.63 -18.83 -12.55
CA LYS A 479 34.90 -19.06 -13.23
C LYS A 479 36.06 -18.37 -12.51
N THR A 480 37.25 -18.53 -13.07
CA THR A 480 38.49 -17.87 -12.60
C THR A 480 38.86 -16.72 -13.53
N GLY A 481 39.70 -15.81 -13.03
CA GLY A 481 40.14 -14.63 -13.77
C GLY A 481 39.31 -13.38 -13.46
N ASN A 482 39.80 -12.22 -13.92
CA ASN A 482 39.15 -10.91 -13.76
C ASN A 482 38.31 -10.46 -14.98
N ALA A 483 38.09 -11.36 -15.94
CA ALA A 483 37.11 -11.22 -17.01
C ALA A 483 36.26 -12.48 -17.06
N GLN A 484 35.03 -12.41 -16.57
CA GLN A 484 34.15 -13.56 -16.40
C GLN A 484 32.81 -13.38 -17.12
N PRO A 485 32.21 -14.44 -17.67
CA PRO A 485 30.93 -14.33 -18.34
C PRO A 485 29.78 -13.89 -17.42
N LEU A 486 28.92 -13.01 -17.95
CA LEU A 486 27.68 -12.59 -17.31
C LEU A 486 26.47 -13.17 -18.06
N TYR A 487 25.45 -13.59 -17.33
CA TYR A 487 24.22 -14.16 -17.86
C TYR A 487 23.00 -13.51 -17.24
N LEU A 488 21.92 -13.42 -18.01
CA LEU A 488 20.58 -13.14 -17.52
C LEU A 488 19.77 -14.44 -17.60
N GLN A 489 19.24 -14.88 -16.47
CA GLN A 489 18.19 -15.89 -16.46
C GLN A 489 16.82 -15.25 -16.25
N ILE A 490 15.85 -15.63 -17.08
CA ILE A 490 14.44 -15.25 -16.94
C ILE A 490 13.69 -16.50 -16.50
N ILE A 491 13.15 -16.46 -15.28
CA ILE A 491 12.42 -17.57 -14.67
C ILE A 491 10.98 -17.10 -14.44
N ASP A 492 10.02 -17.81 -15.01
CA ASP A 492 8.60 -17.58 -14.75
C ASP A 492 8.25 -18.14 -13.37
N LEU A 493 7.70 -17.30 -12.48
CA LEU A 493 7.26 -17.72 -11.15
C LEU A 493 5.92 -18.48 -11.20
N ASP A 494 5.38 -18.71 -12.39
CA ASP A 494 4.10 -19.36 -12.62
C ASP A 494 2.95 -18.66 -11.88
N ILE A 495 3.13 -17.36 -11.66
CA ILE A 495 2.08 -16.47 -11.22
C ILE A 495 1.37 -16.07 -12.50
N VAL A 496 0.22 -16.68 -12.79
CA VAL A 496 -0.59 -16.35 -13.98
C VAL A 496 -0.72 -14.83 -14.06
N PRO A 497 -0.05 -14.18 -15.04
CA PRO A 497 -0.14 -12.74 -15.19
C PRO A 497 -1.59 -12.43 -15.50
N LYS A 498 -2.28 -11.76 -14.58
CA LYS A 498 -3.65 -11.35 -14.84
C LYS A 498 -3.60 -10.24 -15.88
N ASP A 499 -4.45 -10.35 -16.90
CA ASP A 499 -4.52 -9.38 -17.97
C ASP A 499 -5.10 -8.06 -17.43
N PRO A 500 -4.33 -6.95 -17.43
CA PRO A 500 -4.81 -5.66 -16.93
C PRO A 500 -5.94 -5.07 -17.78
N THR A 501 -6.17 -5.60 -18.98
CA THR A 501 -7.28 -5.23 -19.87
C THR A 501 -8.46 -6.19 -19.81
N SER A 502 -8.42 -7.17 -18.91
CA SER A 502 -9.55 -8.08 -18.68
C SER A 502 -10.79 -7.30 -18.23
N PRO A 503 -12.00 -7.58 -18.77
CA PRO A 503 -13.23 -6.92 -18.33
C PRO A 503 -13.55 -7.07 -16.84
N ASN A 504 -13.04 -8.12 -16.20
CA ASN A 504 -13.22 -8.41 -14.78
C ASN A 504 -12.01 -7.94 -13.93
N ASN A 505 -11.11 -7.14 -14.50
CA ASN A 505 -9.93 -6.70 -13.79
C ASN A 505 -10.29 -5.82 -12.58
N PHE A 506 -11.34 -5.00 -12.65
CA PHE A 506 -11.66 -4.04 -11.59
C PHE A 506 -12.91 -4.43 -10.79
N THR A 507 -12.78 -4.43 -9.48
CA THR A 507 -13.88 -4.40 -8.52
C THR A 507 -13.99 -2.99 -7.95
N VAL A 508 -15.16 -2.36 -8.10
CA VAL A 508 -15.42 -1.02 -7.59
C VAL A 508 -16.52 -1.06 -6.54
N GLN A 509 -16.22 -0.56 -5.35
CA GLN A 509 -17.13 -0.49 -4.22
C GLN A 509 -17.36 0.97 -3.82
N SER A 510 -18.63 1.38 -3.76
CA SER A 510 -19.04 2.69 -3.24
C SER A 510 -19.52 2.58 -1.79
N VAL A 511 -19.05 3.49 -0.94
CA VAL A 511 -19.52 3.67 0.45
C VAL A 511 -20.17 5.04 0.54
N GLY A 512 -21.42 5.09 1.01
CA GLY A 512 -22.16 6.35 1.20
C GLY A 512 -21.58 7.23 2.30
N GLU A 513 -22.06 8.46 2.38
CA GLU A 513 -21.68 9.37 3.48
C GLU A 513 -22.15 8.81 4.84
N THR A 514 -21.42 9.10 5.90
CA THR A 514 -21.75 8.57 7.24
C THR A 514 -22.91 9.32 7.89
N CYS A 515 -23.07 10.59 7.55
CA CYS A 515 -24.10 11.50 8.05
C CYS A 515 -24.42 12.54 6.99
N THR A 516 -25.66 13.04 7.02
CA THR A 516 -26.17 14.00 6.05
C THR A 516 -25.27 15.22 5.97
N GLY A 517 -24.74 15.49 4.78
CA GLY A 517 -23.95 16.70 4.50
C GLY A 517 -22.50 16.64 4.95
N MET A 518 -21.99 15.49 5.38
CA MET A 518 -20.56 15.32 5.68
C MET A 518 -19.71 15.18 4.42
N ASN A 519 -20.30 14.79 3.29
CA ASN A 519 -19.59 14.59 2.01
C ASN A 519 -18.35 13.69 2.17
N ASN A 520 -18.44 12.66 3.01
CA ASN A 520 -17.34 11.75 3.33
C ASN A 520 -17.56 10.34 2.77
N GLY A 521 -18.34 10.24 1.68
CA GLY A 521 -18.46 9.01 0.92
C GLY A 521 -17.13 8.61 0.27
N LYS A 522 -17.03 7.34 -0.11
CA LYS A 522 -15.77 6.73 -0.57
C LYS A 522 -15.99 5.84 -1.79
N LEU A 523 -15.00 5.78 -2.66
CA LEU A 523 -14.85 4.75 -3.68
C LEU A 523 -13.61 3.93 -3.39
N VAL A 524 -13.76 2.61 -3.36
CA VAL A 524 -12.66 1.65 -3.25
C VAL A 524 -12.58 0.87 -4.56
N ILE A 525 -11.45 0.98 -5.23
CA ILE A 525 -11.14 0.33 -6.50
C ILE A 525 -10.10 -0.74 -6.20
N ASN A 526 -10.33 -1.96 -6.65
CA ASN A 526 -9.35 -3.05 -6.60
C ASN A 526 -9.17 -3.64 -7.99
N ALA A 527 -7.94 -3.68 -8.48
CA ALA A 527 -7.55 -4.34 -9.71
C ALA A 527 -7.01 -5.75 -9.40
N GLU A 528 -7.38 -6.71 -10.23
CA GLU A 528 -6.89 -8.07 -10.11
C GLU A 528 -5.43 -8.17 -10.61
N ALA A 529 -5.13 -7.57 -11.75
CA ALA A 529 -3.80 -7.47 -12.31
C ALA A 529 -3.03 -6.31 -11.65
N ASN A 530 -1.77 -6.56 -11.32
CA ASN A 530 -0.86 -5.51 -10.88
C ASN A 530 -0.30 -4.80 -12.12
N HIS A 531 -0.69 -3.54 -12.34
CA HIS A 531 -0.29 -2.73 -13.49
C HIS A 531 -0.56 -1.26 -13.20
N ASP A 532 0.19 -0.33 -13.78
CA ASP A 532 -0.11 1.10 -13.64
C ASP A 532 -1.47 1.45 -14.29
N TYR A 533 -2.36 2.06 -13.49
CA TYR A 533 -3.69 2.51 -13.89
C TYR A 533 -3.90 3.98 -13.56
N VAL A 534 -4.84 4.62 -14.26
CA VAL A 534 -5.33 5.97 -13.93
C VAL A 534 -6.84 5.93 -13.80
N ALA A 535 -7.35 6.14 -12.58
CA ALA A 535 -8.76 6.35 -12.33
C ALA A 535 -9.12 7.83 -12.50
N THR A 536 -10.12 8.13 -13.32
CA THR A 536 -10.62 9.46 -13.61
C THR A 536 -12.05 9.60 -13.10
N ILE A 537 -12.27 10.55 -12.20
CA ILE A 537 -13.59 10.89 -11.67
C ILE A 537 -13.73 12.41 -11.62
N ASN A 538 -14.82 12.96 -12.18
CA ASN A 538 -15.03 14.41 -12.32
C ASN A 538 -13.85 15.18 -12.96
N GLY A 539 -13.11 14.54 -13.87
CA GLY A 539 -11.93 15.13 -14.53
C GLY A 539 -10.67 15.21 -13.66
N VAL A 540 -10.67 14.60 -12.47
CA VAL A 540 -9.49 14.46 -11.62
C VAL A 540 -8.92 13.05 -11.78
N ASN A 541 -7.60 12.97 -11.97
CA ASN A 541 -6.88 11.72 -12.22
C ASN A 541 -6.22 11.20 -10.95
N TYR A 542 -6.30 9.89 -10.74
CA TYR A 542 -5.77 9.17 -9.60
C TYR A 542 -4.96 7.95 -10.09
N GLY A 543 -3.64 8.02 -9.97
CA GLY A 543 -2.77 6.87 -10.24
C GLY A 543 -2.88 5.78 -9.15
N PHE A 544 -2.81 4.52 -9.57
CA PHE A 544 -2.73 3.33 -8.69
C PHE A 544 -2.21 2.09 -9.45
N THR A 545 -1.65 1.10 -8.74
CA THR A 545 -1.19 -0.17 -9.37
C THR A 545 -2.09 -1.38 -9.12
N GLN A 546 -2.76 -1.40 -7.97
CA GLN A 546 -3.60 -2.52 -7.57
C GLN A 546 -4.83 -2.11 -6.77
N ASN A 547 -4.73 -1.13 -5.88
CA ASN A 547 -5.87 -0.64 -5.12
C ASN A 547 -5.87 0.89 -5.03
N LYS A 548 -7.07 1.47 -4.96
CA LYS A 548 -7.24 2.91 -4.74
C LYS A 548 -8.47 3.20 -3.91
N THR A 549 -8.31 4.03 -2.89
CA THR A 549 -9.43 4.66 -2.20
C THR A 549 -9.50 6.14 -2.54
N ILE A 550 -10.67 6.60 -2.96
CA ILE A 550 -11.00 8.01 -3.20
C ILE A 550 -12.02 8.42 -2.14
N ASP A 551 -11.59 9.24 -1.19
CA ASP A 551 -12.40 9.71 -0.06
C ASP A 551 -13.01 11.10 -0.33
N ASN A 552 -13.87 11.55 0.59
CA ASN A 552 -14.48 12.88 0.61
C ASN A 552 -15.36 13.19 -0.60
N LEU A 553 -16.09 12.16 -1.07
CA LEU A 553 -17.08 12.30 -2.11
C LEU A 553 -18.44 12.67 -1.51
N SER A 554 -19.07 13.70 -2.08
CA SER A 554 -20.46 14.04 -1.81
C SER A 554 -21.41 12.94 -2.30
N PRO A 555 -22.61 12.79 -1.73
CA PRO A 555 -23.63 11.93 -2.30
C PRO A 555 -23.95 12.30 -3.76
N GLY A 556 -24.08 11.28 -4.62
CA GLY A 556 -24.38 11.48 -6.03
C GLY A 556 -23.87 10.35 -6.92
N THR A 557 -24.25 10.43 -8.20
CA THR A 557 -23.78 9.53 -9.25
C THR A 557 -22.53 10.09 -9.92
N TYR A 558 -21.51 9.26 -10.04
CA TYR A 558 -20.23 9.60 -10.67
C TYR A 558 -19.95 8.66 -11.83
N ASN A 559 -19.31 9.20 -12.87
CA ASN A 559 -18.69 8.40 -13.91
C ASN A 559 -17.20 8.22 -13.57
N LEU A 560 -16.81 6.98 -13.27
CA LEU A 560 -15.44 6.58 -12.99
C LEU A 560 -14.90 5.87 -14.21
N CYS A 561 -13.88 6.41 -14.87
CA CYS A 561 -13.17 5.71 -15.95
C CYS A 561 -11.78 5.29 -15.48
N ILE A 562 -11.34 4.09 -15.83
CA ILE A 562 -10.03 3.56 -15.46
C ILE A 562 -9.26 3.24 -16.74
N ASP A 563 -8.15 3.95 -16.95
CA ASP A 563 -7.19 3.72 -18.03
C ASP A 563 -6.08 2.75 -17.60
N VAL A 564 -5.59 1.94 -18.53
CA VAL A 564 -4.41 1.09 -18.34
C VAL A 564 -3.20 1.76 -18.98
N VAL A 565 -2.22 2.18 -18.19
CA VAL A 565 -1.08 2.99 -18.67
C VAL A 565 -0.30 2.23 -19.75
N GLY A 566 0.09 2.90 -20.83
CA GLY A 566 0.82 2.25 -21.93
C GLY A 566 -0.03 1.25 -22.75
N LYS A 567 -1.33 1.15 -22.50
CA LYS A 567 -2.30 0.40 -23.31
C LYS A 567 -3.40 1.34 -23.80
N SER A 568 -3.94 1.09 -24.99
CA SER A 568 -5.12 1.81 -25.49
C SER A 568 -6.39 1.14 -24.96
N PHE A 569 -6.60 1.18 -23.65
CA PHE A 569 -7.74 0.55 -22.97
C PHE A 569 -8.29 1.44 -21.85
N GLU A 570 -9.61 1.60 -21.83
CA GLU A 570 -10.36 2.34 -20.81
C GLU A 570 -11.60 1.52 -20.42
N GLN A 571 -11.93 1.47 -19.14
CA GLN A 571 -13.16 0.88 -18.62
C GLN A 571 -13.88 1.85 -17.69
N CYS A 572 -15.13 2.18 -18.01
CA CYS A 572 -15.94 3.13 -17.23
C CYS A 572 -17.05 2.45 -16.43
N PHE A 573 -17.31 2.99 -15.24
CA PHE A 573 -18.29 2.55 -14.26
C PHE A 573 -19.17 3.74 -13.86
N GLU A 574 -20.49 3.53 -13.83
CA GLU A 574 -21.40 4.44 -13.15
C GLU A 574 -21.52 4.00 -11.69
N VAL A 575 -21.10 4.86 -10.76
CA VAL A 575 -21.07 4.55 -9.33
C VAL A 575 -21.90 5.56 -8.56
N ASN A 576 -22.69 5.09 -7.59
CA ASN A 576 -23.60 5.93 -6.82
C ASN A 576 -23.20 5.97 -5.34
N ILE A 577 -22.71 7.12 -4.89
CA ILE A 577 -22.43 7.40 -3.49
C ILE A 577 -23.75 7.76 -2.82
N GLN A 578 -24.27 6.85 -1.99
CA GLN A 578 -25.53 7.04 -1.30
C GLN A 578 -25.44 8.18 -0.27
N ALA A 579 -26.50 8.97 -0.16
CA ALA A 579 -26.69 9.91 0.94
C ALA A 579 -26.94 9.15 2.26
N ALA A 580 -26.66 9.80 3.38
CA ALA A 580 -27.00 9.23 4.68
C ALA A 580 -28.50 9.06 4.82
N GLU A 581 -28.90 7.96 5.45
CA GLU A 581 -30.30 7.71 5.75
C GLU A 581 -30.84 8.75 6.75
N SER A 582 -31.91 9.45 6.39
CA SER A 582 -32.61 10.40 7.26
C SER A 582 -33.77 9.74 8.01
N LEU A 583 -34.06 10.20 9.23
CA LEU A 583 -35.23 9.77 10.00
C LEU A 583 -36.51 10.35 9.37
N THR A 584 -37.37 9.50 8.84
CA THR A 584 -38.70 9.90 8.33
C THR A 584 -39.78 9.04 8.97
N GLY A 585 -40.98 9.60 9.10
CA GLY A 585 -42.09 8.91 9.74
C GLY A 585 -43.26 9.84 10.01
N LYS A 586 -44.29 9.30 10.63
CA LYS A 586 -45.54 10.01 10.92
C LYS A 586 -45.92 9.83 12.38
N ILE A 587 -46.30 10.94 13.02
CA ILE A 587 -46.93 10.95 14.35
C ILE A 587 -48.42 11.28 14.15
N SER A 588 -49.29 10.32 14.45
CA SER A 588 -50.74 10.45 14.39
C SER A 588 -51.37 10.35 15.78
N ILE A 589 -52.58 10.89 15.95
CA ILE A 589 -53.26 10.91 17.25
C ILE A 589 -54.44 9.94 17.16
N SER A 590 -54.57 9.05 18.14
CA SER A 590 -55.73 8.18 18.30
C SER A 590 -56.18 8.22 19.76
N LYS A 591 -57.33 8.84 20.02
CA LYS A 591 -57.86 9.11 21.37
C LYS A 591 -56.85 9.90 22.23
N GLN A 592 -56.12 9.24 23.12
CA GLN A 592 -55.13 9.83 24.05
C GLN A 592 -53.74 9.22 23.88
N SER A 593 -53.48 8.58 22.74
CA SER A 593 -52.16 8.03 22.43
C SER A 593 -51.66 8.60 21.10
N ALA A 594 -50.38 8.98 21.07
CA ALA A 594 -49.69 9.31 19.83
C ALA A 594 -49.14 8.02 19.24
N VAL A 595 -49.57 7.70 18.03
CA VAL A 595 -49.12 6.53 17.25
C VAL A 595 -48.03 7.00 16.30
N VAL A 596 -46.82 6.50 16.53
CA VAL A 596 -45.63 6.78 15.74
C VAL A 596 -45.41 5.63 14.78
N SER A 597 -45.21 5.95 13.50
CA SER A 597 -44.81 5.01 12.46
C SER A 597 -43.56 5.57 11.77
N VAL A 598 -42.41 4.95 12.02
CA VAL A 598 -41.11 5.30 11.45
C VAL A 598 -40.96 4.59 10.11
N GLN A 599 -40.67 5.37 9.07
CA GLN A 599 -40.53 4.89 7.70
C GLN A 599 -39.05 4.68 7.30
N SER A 600 -38.12 5.49 7.80
CA SER A 600 -36.67 5.35 7.59
C SER A 600 -35.89 5.89 8.79
N GLY A 601 -34.66 5.43 9.01
CA GLY A 601 -33.81 5.79 10.16
C GLY A 601 -33.38 4.58 10.99
N ASN A 602 -32.24 4.66 11.67
CA ASN A 602 -31.68 3.51 12.38
C ASN A 602 -32.20 3.42 13.83
N ALA A 603 -32.82 2.29 14.17
CA ALA A 603 -33.15 1.95 15.55
C ALA A 603 -31.87 1.76 16.42
N PRO A 604 -31.95 1.92 17.75
CA PRO A 604 -33.16 2.20 18.52
C PRO A 604 -33.60 3.66 18.41
N TYR A 605 -34.92 3.86 18.46
CA TYR A 605 -35.57 5.15 18.50
C TYR A 605 -35.75 5.62 19.94
N VAL A 606 -35.37 6.87 20.20
CA VAL A 606 -35.52 7.54 21.49
C VAL A 606 -36.69 8.51 21.39
N VAL A 607 -37.68 8.35 22.25
CA VAL A 607 -38.88 9.17 22.30
C VAL A 607 -38.77 10.12 23.49
N ILE A 608 -38.85 11.41 23.19
CA ILE A 608 -38.75 12.49 24.15
C ILE A 608 -40.12 13.16 24.23
N LYS A 609 -40.66 13.26 25.43
CA LYS A 609 -41.94 13.91 25.73
C LYS A 609 -41.68 15.11 26.63
N ASN A 610 -42.01 16.31 26.17
CA ASN A 610 -41.79 17.56 26.92
C ASN A 610 -40.35 17.76 27.42
N GLY A 611 -39.37 17.25 26.66
CA GLY A 611 -37.95 17.35 26.99
C GLY A 611 -37.37 16.17 27.81
N GLU A 612 -38.21 15.25 28.29
CA GLU A 612 -37.76 14.05 29.02
C GLU A 612 -37.85 12.80 28.15
N GLU A 613 -36.83 11.94 28.21
CA GLU A 613 -36.86 10.64 27.55
C GLU A 613 -37.85 9.71 28.25
N VAL A 614 -38.81 9.18 27.50
CA VAL A 614 -39.90 8.35 28.04
C VAL A 614 -39.93 6.94 27.47
N LEU A 615 -39.27 6.69 26.33
CA LEU A 615 -39.24 5.38 25.69
C LEU A 615 -38.00 5.26 24.79
N GLN A 616 -37.34 4.12 24.85
CA GLN A 616 -36.37 3.68 23.85
C GLN A 616 -36.86 2.35 23.26
N THR A 617 -36.97 2.25 21.94
CA THR A 617 -37.54 1.07 21.28
C THR A 617 -36.86 0.76 19.94
N TYR A 618 -36.84 -0.52 19.58
CA TYR A 618 -36.41 -0.96 18.25
C TYR A 618 -37.58 -1.15 17.27
N GLN A 619 -38.82 -0.99 17.75
CA GLN A 619 -40.01 -1.11 16.91
C GLN A 619 -40.21 0.16 16.09
N SER A 620 -40.44 0.03 14.79
CA SER A 620 -40.77 1.17 13.92
C SER A 620 -42.21 1.66 14.10
N ASP A 621 -43.09 0.85 14.67
CA ASP A 621 -44.46 1.23 15.01
C ASP A 621 -44.69 1.08 16.52
N PHE A 622 -45.08 2.16 17.17
CA PHE A 622 -45.36 2.16 18.61
C PHE A 622 -46.33 3.28 18.99
N SER A 623 -46.87 3.20 20.20
CA SER A 623 -47.75 4.22 20.76
C SER A 623 -47.28 4.68 22.12
N ILE A 624 -47.42 5.97 22.39
CA ILE A 624 -47.17 6.56 23.71
C ILE A 624 -48.41 7.32 24.18
N ASP A 625 -48.66 7.33 25.48
CA ASP A 625 -49.76 8.10 26.06
C ASP A 625 -49.43 9.59 26.11
N VAL A 626 -50.38 10.40 25.66
CA VAL A 626 -50.22 11.85 25.47
C VAL A 626 -51.42 12.62 26.01
N SER A 627 -51.13 13.79 26.55
CA SER A 627 -52.07 14.82 26.99
C SER A 627 -52.11 15.97 25.97
N HIS A 628 -53.11 16.83 26.09
CA HIS A 628 -53.19 17.97 25.20
C HIS A 628 -52.01 18.93 25.45
N GLY A 629 -51.34 19.36 24.38
CA GLY A 629 -50.21 20.29 24.44
C GLY A 629 -48.84 19.64 24.61
N ASP A 630 -48.76 18.32 24.78
CA ASP A 630 -47.47 17.61 24.86
C ASP A 630 -46.64 17.82 23.57
N ASP A 631 -45.34 18.04 23.69
CA ASP A 631 -44.39 18.01 22.58
C ASP A 631 -43.72 16.64 22.51
N ILE A 632 -43.94 15.93 21.40
CA ILE A 632 -43.33 14.62 21.16
C ILE A 632 -42.23 14.77 20.13
N GLN A 633 -41.03 14.32 20.47
CA GLN A 633 -39.89 14.20 19.58
C GLN A 633 -39.44 12.74 19.50
N VAL A 634 -39.10 12.29 18.30
CA VAL A 634 -38.51 10.96 18.06
C VAL A 634 -37.17 11.18 17.37
N LYS A 635 -36.12 10.58 17.94
CA LYS A 635 -34.74 10.65 17.45
C LYS A 635 -34.18 9.24 17.28
N THR A 636 -33.11 9.10 16.51
CA THR A 636 -32.29 7.87 16.51
C THR A 636 -31.08 8.04 17.41
N THR A 637 -30.34 6.98 17.69
CA THR A 637 -29.04 7.05 18.37
C THR A 637 -27.94 7.69 17.51
N LYS A 638 -28.22 7.96 16.23
CA LYS A 638 -27.35 8.72 15.33
C LYS A 638 -27.89 10.14 15.20
N ASP A 639 -27.26 11.07 15.93
CA ASP A 639 -27.69 12.48 16.03
C ASP A 639 -27.92 13.17 14.66
N CYS A 640 -27.26 12.72 13.61
CA CYS A 640 -27.31 13.32 12.28
C CYS A 640 -28.51 12.91 11.41
N GLN A 641 -29.39 12.00 11.87
CA GLN A 641 -30.56 11.57 11.09
C GLN A 641 -31.77 12.50 11.24
N GLY A 642 -31.68 13.54 12.07
CA GLY A 642 -32.76 14.50 12.29
C GLY A 642 -33.76 14.07 13.37
N VAL A 643 -34.88 14.79 13.46
CA VAL A 643 -35.88 14.64 14.52
C VAL A 643 -37.28 14.69 13.93
N LEU A 644 -38.13 13.70 14.26
CA LEU A 644 -39.57 13.82 14.03
C LEU A 644 -40.17 14.54 15.22
N SER A 645 -40.91 15.64 15.01
CA SER A 645 -41.54 16.39 16.09
C SER A 645 -43.02 16.65 15.80
N LYS A 646 -43.85 16.56 16.84
CA LYS A 646 -45.25 16.97 16.78
C LYS A 646 -45.74 17.42 18.16
N THR A 647 -46.33 18.61 18.20
CA THR A 647 -47.12 19.07 19.35
C THR A 647 -48.53 18.49 19.28
N ILE A 648 -48.98 17.87 20.37
CA ILE A 648 -50.24 17.12 20.44
C ILE A 648 -51.43 18.05 20.61
N ASN A 649 -52.37 18.00 19.67
CA ASN A 649 -53.64 18.70 19.74
C ASN A 649 -54.83 17.72 19.76
N LEU A 650 -55.24 17.29 20.96
CA LEU A 650 -56.38 16.37 21.14
C LEU A 650 -57.75 16.98 20.77
N PHE A 651 -57.84 18.28 20.47
CA PHE A 651 -59.11 18.94 20.17
C PHE A 651 -59.47 18.99 18.68
N GLU A 652 -58.56 18.60 17.78
CA GLU A 652 -58.82 18.61 16.33
C GLU A 652 -59.85 17.57 15.88
N ASP A 653 -60.07 16.50 16.67
CA ASP A 653 -60.94 15.37 16.33
C ASP A 653 -62.12 15.17 17.31
N LEU A 654 -62.59 16.23 17.98
CA LEU A 654 -63.76 16.12 18.88
C LEU A 654 -65.00 15.65 18.11
N LYS A 655 -65.63 14.57 18.57
CA LYS A 655 -66.83 13.97 17.96
C LYS A 655 -67.99 13.93 18.94
N ALA A 656 -69.19 14.14 18.40
CA ALA A 656 -70.46 13.94 19.10
C ALA A 656 -71.02 12.54 18.79
N TYR A 657 -71.52 11.82 19.80
CA TYR A 657 -72.15 10.51 19.63
C TYR A 657 -73.34 10.29 20.59
N PRO A 658 -74.49 9.76 20.14
CA PRO A 658 -74.83 9.55 18.73
C PRO A 658 -75.03 10.90 18.00
N ASN A 659 -74.74 10.91 16.69
CA ASN A 659 -74.97 12.05 15.81
C ASN A 659 -75.28 11.52 14.39
N PRO A 660 -76.55 11.53 13.93
CA PRO A 660 -77.70 12.23 14.51
C PRO A 660 -78.16 11.72 15.89
N THR A 661 -78.78 12.58 16.70
CA THR A 661 -79.34 12.28 18.03
C THR A 661 -80.86 12.51 18.07
N ASN A 662 -81.59 11.80 18.93
CA ASN A 662 -82.99 12.10 19.26
C ASN A 662 -83.14 13.07 20.45
N GLY A 663 -82.01 13.50 21.03
CA GLY A 663 -81.98 14.39 22.20
C GLY A 663 -80.62 14.34 22.88
N ALA A 664 -80.34 13.26 23.61
CA ALA A 664 -79.11 13.10 24.37
C ALA A 664 -77.92 12.68 23.48
N PHE A 665 -76.76 13.32 23.67
CA PHE A 665 -75.50 12.94 23.04
C PHE A 665 -74.30 13.25 23.94
N GLU A 666 -73.18 12.60 23.66
CA GLU A 666 -71.93 12.77 24.38
C GLU A 666 -70.88 13.40 23.46
N LEU A 667 -70.10 14.32 24.00
CA LEU A 667 -68.84 14.77 23.42
C LEU A 667 -67.70 14.05 24.14
N PHE A 668 -66.82 13.43 23.36
CA PHE A 668 -65.55 12.93 23.90
C PHE A 668 -64.61 14.10 24.13
N MET A 669 -64.11 14.24 25.34
CA MET A 669 -63.22 15.31 25.78
C MET A 669 -61.89 14.71 26.25
N PRO A 670 -60.76 15.43 26.11
CA PRO A 670 -59.51 15.08 26.79
C PRO A 670 -59.70 14.89 28.30
N ASN A 671 -58.99 13.93 28.89
CA ASN A 671 -59.14 13.53 30.31
C ASN A 671 -58.52 14.52 31.32
N ASP A 672 -57.75 15.48 30.83
CA ASP A 672 -56.99 16.48 31.60
C ASP A 672 -57.80 17.75 31.95
N MET A 673 -59.12 17.75 31.68
CA MET A 673 -60.01 18.87 32.00
C MET A 673 -61.17 18.45 32.90
N ASP A 674 -61.37 19.19 33.99
CA ASP A 674 -62.52 18.99 34.89
C ASP A 674 -63.78 19.70 34.40
N TYR A 675 -63.62 20.86 33.74
CA TYR A 675 -64.72 21.70 33.27
C TYR A 675 -64.40 22.35 31.94
N VAL A 676 -65.41 22.53 31.09
CA VAL A 676 -65.29 23.26 29.82
C VAL A 676 -66.49 24.17 29.62
N ASP A 677 -66.24 25.38 29.11
CA ASP A 677 -67.28 26.31 28.69
C ASP A 677 -67.72 25.96 27.26
N LEU A 678 -69.03 25.86 27.06
CA LEU A 678 -69.59 25.43 25.78
C LEU A 678 -70.84 26.21 25.44
N GLU A 679 -70.97 26.52 24.15
CA GLU A 679 -72.14 27.16 23.56
C GLU A 679 -72.75 26.25 22.48
N VAL A 680 -74.07 26.17 22.42
CA VAL A 680 -74.79 25.46 21.35
C VAL A 680 -75.62 26.48 20.56
N TYR A 681 -75.41 26.49 19.26
CA TYR A 681 -76.07 27.40 18.31
C TYR A 681 -77.02 26.62 17.40
N ASN A 682 -78.15 27.23 17.04
CA ASN A 682 -78.97 26.76 15.91
C ASN A 682 -78.44 27.28 14.57
N ILE A 683 -79.09 26.90 13.45
CA ILE A 683 -78.68 27.33 12.11
C ILE A 683 -78.82 28.85 11.85
N GLN A 684 -79.63 29.56 12.65
CA GLN A 684 -79.76 31.01 12.62
C GLN A 684 -78.71 31.72 13.49
N SER A 685 -77.70 31.00 13.97
CA SER A 685 -76.65 31.51 14.88
C SER A 685 -77.19 32.04 16.22
N GLN A 686 -78.38 31.61 16.64
CA GLN A 686 -78.91 31.93 17.96
C GLN A 686 -78.33 30.96 18.99
N VAL A 687 -77.85 31.49 20.13
CA VAL A 687 -77.36 30.70 21.25
C VAL A 687 -78.55 30.05 21.97
N ILE A 688 -78.59 28.72 21.98
CA ILE A 688 -79.63 27.92 22.61
C ILE A 688 -79.19 27.44 24.00
N ILE A 689 -77.89 27.16 24.17
CA ILE A 689 -77.26 26.76 25.43
C ILE A 689 -75.94 27.53 25.56
N SER A 690 -75.66 28.11 26.72
CA SER A 690 -74.35 28.65 27.07
C SER A 690 -74.09 28.38 28.54
N LYS A 691 -73.20 27.43 28.83
CA LYS A 691 -72.96 26.96 30.20
C LYS A 691 -71.58 26.33 30.33
N ARG A 692 -71.06 26.36 31.56
CA ARG A 692 -69.93 25.54 32.00
C ARG A 692 -70.38 24.12 32.33
N PHE A 693 -69.77 23.14 31.70
CA PHE A 693 -70.07 21.72 31.89
C PHE A 693 -68.92 21.02 32.61
N LYS A 694 -69.25 20.11 33.53
CA LYS A 694 -68.29 19.19 34.13
C LYS A 694 -67.99 18.05 33.15
N VAL A 695 -66.73 17.74 32.94
CA VAL A 695 -66.29 16.58 32.18
C VAL A 695 -66.16 15.41 33.15
N ASN A 696 -66.84 14.30 32.87
CA ASN A 696 -66.78 13.10 33.69
C ASN A 696 -66.18 11.96 32.86
N SER A 697 -65.01 11.47 33.28
CA SER A 697 -64.30 10.35 32.62
C SER A 697 -64.14 10.56 31.10
N GLY A 698 -63.67 11.75 30.69
CA GLY A 698 -63.42 12.07 29.28
C GLY A 698 -64.68 12.26 28.44
N LYS A 699 -65.85 12.44 29.08
CA LYS A 699 -67.13 12.60 28.41
C LYS A 699 -67.92 13.75 29.00
N LEU A 700 -68.60 14.46 28.12
CA LEU A 700 -69.53 15.51 28.46
C LEU A 700 -70.89 15.18 27.83
N LYS A 701 -71.95 15.14 28.63
CA LYS A 701 -73.31 14.83 28.16
C LYS A 701 -74.09 16.12 27.91
N LEU A 702 -74.73 16.20 26.75
CA LEU A 702 -75.65 17.27 26.36
C LEU A 702 -76.99 16.64 26.01
N ASN A 703 -78.08 17.38 26.21
CA ASN A 703 -79.41 16.96 25.79
C ASN A 703 -80.12 18.10 25.06
N LEU A 704 -80.60 17.82 23.86
CA LEU A 704 -81.40 18.71 23.02
C LEU A 704 -82.85 18.23 22.86
N GLU A 705 -83.31 17.27 23.66
CA GLU A 705 -84.65 16.64 23.58
C GLU A 705 -85.80 17.66 23.54
N ASP A 706 -85.68 18.79 24.26
CA ASP A 706 -86.66 19.86 24.32
C ASP A 706 -86.52 20.92 23.19
N LYS A 707 -85.58 20.74 22.25
CA LYS A 707 -85.33 21.66 21.12
C LYS A 707 -85.90 21.12 19.80
N PRO A 708 -86.20 21.95 18.79
CA PRO A 708 -86.68 21.46 17.48
C PRO A 708 -85.68 20.53 16.77
N SER A 709 -86.17 19.61 15.95
CA SER A 709 -85.32 18.84 15.02
C SER A 709 -84.58 19.78 14.08
N GLY A 710 -83.31 19.49 13.77
CA GLY A 710 -82.50 20.36 12.94
C GLY A 710 -81.00 20.27 13.22
N LEU A 711 -80.26 21.20 12.62
CA LEU A 711 -78.82 21.26 12.73
C LEU A 711 -78.37 22.24 13.82
N TYR A 712 -77.45 21.77 14.67
CA TYR A 712 -76.84 22.53 15.76
C TYR A 712 -75.32 22.57 15.63
N PHE A 713 -74.72 23.66 16.09
CA PHE A 713 -73.28 23.82 16.19
C PHE A 713 -72.87 23.97 17.65
N VAL A 714 -72.09 23.02 18.13
CA VAL A 714 -71.53 23.01 19.47
C VAL A 714 -70.15 23.66 19.41
N LYS A 715 -70.00 24.85 19.99
CA LYS A 715 -68.74 25.57 20.12
C LYS A 715 -68.13 25.30 21.48
N VAL A 716 -67.00 24.61 21.49
CA VAL A 716 -66.20 24.34 22.68
C VAL A 716 -65.22 25.51 22.87
N ASN A 717 -65.39 26.27 23.96
CA ASN A 717 -64.61 27.48 24.23
C ASN A 717 -63.28 27.13 24.93
N ILE A 718 -62.30 26.73 24.13
CA ILE A 718 -60.88 26.56 24.53
C ILE A 718 -60.02 27.66 23.88
N LYS A 719 -58.70 27.70 24.13
CA LYS A 719 -57.76 28.71 23.58
C LYS A 719 -57.97 28.99 22.08
N LYS A 720 -58.21 27.93 21.29
CA LYS A 720 -58.69 28.02 19.91
C LYS A 720 -60.05 27.30 19.81
N PRO A 721 -61.18 28.02 19.74
CA PRO A 721 -62.51 27.41 19.78
C PRO A 721 -62.70 26.33 18.70
N VAL A 722 -63.31 25.21 19.09
CA VAL A 722 -63.63 24.09 18.17
C VAL A 722 -65.13 23.99 17.99
N PHE A 723 -65.58 23.79 16.74
CA PHE A 723 -66.98 23.68 16.38
C PHE A 723 -67.32 22.25 15.96
N ILE A 724 -68.32 21.66 16.60
CA ILE A 724 -68.80 20.31 16.32
C ILE A 724 -70.22 20.41 15.78
N LYS A 725 -70.45 19.79 14.63
CA LYS A 725 -71.75 19.73 13.96
C LYS A 725 -72.61 18.63 14.58
N VAL A 726 -73.81 18.92 15.06
CA VAL A 726 -74.74 17.94 15.66
C VAL A 726 -76.11 18.02 14.98
N ILE A 727 -76.61 16.89 14.52
CA ILE A 727 -77.93 16.77 13.87
C ILE A 727 -78.91 16.17 14.88
N LYS A 728 -80.03 16.87 15.13
CA LYS A 728 -81.15 16.33 15.91
C LYS A 728 -82.27 15.89 14.95
N ASN A 729 -82.69 14.63 15.07
CA ASN A 729 -83.84 14.07 14.34
C ASN A 729 -85.17 14.49 14.96
#